data_AF-A0A8T3XR10-F1
#
_entry.id   AF-A0A8T3XR10-F1
#
_cell.length_a   1.000
_cell.length_b   1.000
_cell.length_c   1.000
_cell.angle_alpha   90.00
_cell.angle_beta   90.00
_cell.angle_gamma   90.00
#
_symmetry.space_group_name_H-M   'P 1'
#
loop_
_entity.id
_entity.type
_entity.pdbx_description
1 polymer ?
#
loop_
_entity_poly.entity_id
_entity_poly.type
_entity_poly.pdbx_seq_one_letter_code
_entity_poly.pdbx_strand_id
1 'polypeptide(L)'
;MNAKQKKVLRKFVNELSKYSGRHTELVSVYVPAGYDIIKIIQHLQEEQGTAENIKDKTTRNNVIDALERLIRHLKLYKKTPENGMAAFSGNISDKEGQQDIKVWSIEPPIPLKTRIYRCDQTFVLDLLREMMDVSDTYGLIVVDNREANIGLLRGTLITEIASLTSSVPGKIKSGGQCNIFGTLIQASNGEILKIENCHNPYKVKSAFLEDLSIKDSKIIDKWFVTKNYVYRITTSSPQLVAECSSDHLFYVSTDKGIIEKPAKNLKLSDYLLMPEKIKIKSITHKFDIQQYYNSFIINKKGRKLLKEKRIKHNLFQRELAKLINLTQTTLSYYEVGRLNPGRDELLKICNFFEINFIKFLNNYTKPSYHKNSYLKIPENLNGNLAQFLGYFMGDGNFDRGRITFSEQDKQVVLNYKNKFSKFFNINVSYKFRTEKNYHQLRFTSQPLLRFISEEFPEIKDKKTQEFPLKVLKSKNKVLAQFLKGFFDAEGYVVSDSVGIASINKILIGQILFSLLRFSIIASFIEFDNRNNPYSKKPIYKLKINDKKSLINFRKFIGFTSIKKTKKLKNLIINKSNKSLVRQLIPINYRIKTNLKGADIIRVKIRKIDIINKKTKMVDISVKNKNFIANGLIVHNSQARFARLREEAAHEFYKRIAEIANTEFLGMKEHLKGIIIGGPGPTKETFFHEAYLNNELKKKVLGLKDITYTDEFGLHELVEKSQDLLAKEEVIKEKQLMQRFFELLNKDHGRTVYGMEKVEKALEYGAVEILLISETMDDELETRLEEKAEATGAKVEIISTETREGIQLRDLGGVAAILRYTIN
;
A
#
# COMPACT_ATOMS: atom_id res chain seq x y z
N MET A 1 -15.11 -14.76 -42.60
CA MET A 1 -15.50 -14.99 -44.01
C MET A 1 -14.33 -15.59 -44.76
N ASN A 2 -14.51 -16.72 -45.45
CA ASN A 2 -13.45 -17.32 -46.28
C ASN A 2 -13.37 -16.63 -47.66
N ALA A 3 -12.22 -16.66 -48.34
CA ALA A 3 -11.99 -15.98 -49.63
C ALA A 3 -13.00 -16.40 -50.72
N LYS A 4 -13.46 -17.65 -50.70
CA LYS A 4 -14.51 -18.16 -51.60
C LYS A 4 -15.87 -17.50 -51.34
N GLN A 5 -16.27 -17.35 -50.08
CA GLN A 5 -17.53 -16.69 -49.69
C GLN A 5 -17.50 -15.21 -50.02
N LYS A 6 -16.36 -14.53 -49.80
CA LYS A 6 -16.15 -13.13 -50.20
C LYS A 6 -16.31 -12.93 -51.70
N LYS A 7 -15.74 -13.81 -52.52
CA LYS A 7 -15.85 -13.78 -53.98
C LYS A 7 -17.29 -14.00 -54.46
N VAL A 8 -18.06 -14.87 -53.80
CA VAL A 8 -19.47 -15.12 -54.12
C VAL A 8 -20.33 -13.92 -53.74
N LEU A 9 -20.18 -13.39 -52.52
CA LEU A 9 -20.92 -12.21 -52.07
C LEU A 9 -20.64 -10.99 -52.95
N ARG A 10 -19.37 -10.74 -53.28
CA ARG A 10 -18.99 -9.64 -54.18
C ARG A 10 -19.62 -9.77 -55.57
N LYS A 11 -19.55 -10.97 -56.17
CA LYS A 11 -20.21 -11.22 -57.46
C LYS A 11 -21.71 -10.94 -57.39
N PHE A 12 -22.36 -11.33 -56.29
CA PHE A 12 -23.77 -11.14 -56.07
C PHE A 12 -24.15 -9.66 -55.90
N VAL A 13 -23.40 -8.90 -55.11
CA VAL A 13 -23.59 -7.45 -54.93
C VAL A 13 -23.36 -6.69 -56.24
N ASN A 14 -22.28 -7.01 -56.98
CA ASN A 14 -21.97 -6.36 -58.26
C ASN A 14 -22.94 -6.75 -59.39
N GLU A 15 -23.62 -7.88 -59.28
CA GLU A 15 -24.71 -8.24 -60.20
C GLU A 15 -25.95 -7.39 -59.91
N LEU A 16 -26.35 -7.31 -58.65
CA LEU A 16 -27.56 -6.60 -58.24
C LEU A 16 -27.44 -5.08 -58.38
N SER A 17 -26.24 -4.51 -58.19
CA SER A 17 -26.01 -3.06 -58.31
C SER A 17 -26.22 -2.52 -59.73
N LYS A 18 -26.26 -3.39 -60.75
CA LYS A 18 -26.49 -3.01 -62.15
C LYS A 18 -27.96 -2.77 -62.49
N TYR A 19 -28.87 -3.19 -61.62
CA TYR A 19 -30.30 -3.06 -61.87
C TYR A 19 -30.87 -1.82 -61.16
N SER A 20 -31.60 -1.01 -61.92
CA SER A 20 -32.35 0.14 -61.43
C SER A 20 -33.76 0.13 -62.02
N GLY A 21 -34.77 0.21 -61.18
CA GLY A 21 -36.16 0.39 -61.56
C GLY A 21 -36.45 1.85 -61.95
N ARG A 22 -37.44 2.06 -62.81
CA ARG A 22 -37.86 3.42 -63.23
C ARG A 22 -38.62 4.13 -62.11
N HIS A 23 -39.32 3.35 -61.29
CA HIS A 23 -40.02 3.80 -60.08
C HIS A 23 -39.60 2.91 -58.91
N THR A 24 -40.20 3.08 -57.74
CA THR A 24 -39.92 2.26 -56.55
C THR A 24 -40.51 0.86 -56.70
N GLU A 25 -39.88 0.03 -57.52
CA GLU A 25 -40.38 -1.28 -57.97
C GLU A 25 -39.43 -2.46 -57.69
N LEU A 26 -38.26 -2.20 -57.09
CA LEU A 26 -37.31 -3.23 -56.68
C LEU A 26 -37.42 -3.51 -55.18
N VAL A 27 -37.74 -4.77 -54.84
CA VAL A 27 -37.98 -5.22 -53.47
C VAL A 27 -36.72 -5.84 -52.88
N SER A 28 -36.30 -5.36 -51.71
CA SER A 28 -35.19 -5.87 -50.92
C SER A 28 -35.68 -6.35 -49.55
N VAL A 29 -35.35 -7.59 -49.18
CA VAL A 29 -35.75 -8.21 -47.91
C VAL A 29 -34.54 -8.82 -47.20
N TYR A 30 -34.32 -8.41 -45.95
CA TYR A 30 -33.32 -8.98 -45.06
C TYR A 30 -34.01 -9.67 -43.88
N VAL A 31 -33.71 -10.95 -43.70
CA VAL A 31 -34.24 -11.81 -42.64
C VAL A 31 -33.13 -12.07 -41.63
N PRO A 32 -33.28 -11.66 -40.35
CA PRO A 32 -32.30 -11.92 -39.32
C PRO A 32 -32.08 -13.42 -39.07
N ALA A 33 -30.87 -13.78 -38.64
CA ALA A 33 -30.54 -15.12 -38.19
C ALA A 33 -31.48 -15.55 -37.05
N GLY A 34 -32.03 -16.77 -37.15
CA GLY A 34 -32.97 -17.31 -36.15
C GLY A 34 -34.37 -16.70 -36.15
N TYR A 35 -34.66 -15.69 -36.97
CA TYR A 35 -36.01 -15.17 -37.14
C TYR A 35 -36.87 -16.14 -37.94
N ASP A 36 -38.16 -16.22 -37.62
CA ASP A 36 -39.09 -17.13 -38.30
C ASP A 36 -39.45 -16.61 -39.71
N ILE A 37 -39.05 -17.36 -40.74
CA ILE A 37 -39.31 -17.02 -42.15
C ILE A 37 -40.81 -16.94 -42.46
N ILE A 38 -41.65 -17.68 -41.73
CA ILE A 38 -43.11 -17.66 -41.92
C ILE A 38 -43.66 -16.27 -41.58
N LYS A 39 -43.13 -15.60 -40.56
CA LYS A 39 -43.54 -14.23 -40.19
C LYS A 39 -43.13 -13.21 -41.24
N ILE A 40 -42.00 -13.42 -41.93
CA ILE A 40 -41.59 -12.58 -43.05
C ILE A 40 -42.53 -12.78 -44.24
N ILE A 41 -42.86 -14.03 -44.55
CA ILE A 41 -43.81 -14.35 -45.64
C ILE A 41 -45.16 -13.69 -45.37
N GLN A 42 -45.69 -13.77 -44.15
CA GLN A 42 -46.94 -13.12 -43.77
C GLN A 42 -46.88 -11.60 -43.96
N HIS A 43 -45.80 -10.96 -43.50
CA HIS A 43 -45.61 -9.52 -43.72
C HIS A 43 -45.54 -9.14 -45.20
N LEU A 44 -44.85 -9.93 -46.03
CA LEU A 44 -44.79 -9.66 -47.47
C LEU A 44 -46.15 -9.84 -48.15
N GLN A 45 -47.02 -10.72 -47.65
CA GLN A 45 -48.40 -10.85 -48.13
C GLN A 45 -49.26 -9.62 -47.76
N GLU A 46 -49.05 -9.06 -46.57
CA GLU A 46 -49.70 -7.80 -46.14
C GLU A 46 -49.24 -6.61 -47.01
N GLU A 47 -47.94 -6.55 -47.30
CA GLU A 47 -47.35 -5.55 -48.21
C GLU A 47 -47.85 -5.72 -49.66
N GLN A 48 -48.04 -6.96 -50.12
CA GLN A 48 -48.61 -7.25 -51.43
C GLN A 48 -50.05 -6.73 -51.54
N GLY A 49 -50.87 -6.93 -50.51
CA GLY A 49 -52.23 -6.37 -50.46
C GLY A 49 -52.23 -4.84 -50.41
N THR A 50 -51.24 -4.24 -49.74
CA THR A 50 -51.10 -2.78 -49.67
C THR A 50 -50.67 -2.18 -51.00
N ALA A 51 -49.83 -2.90 -51.77
CA ALA A 51 -49.36 -2.49 -53.09
C ALA A 51 -50.49 -2.32 -54.12
N GLU A 52 -51.69 -2.92 -53.91
CA GLU A 52 -52.86 -2.68 -54.76
C GLU A 52 -53.28 -1.20 -54.83
N ASN A 53 -52.93 -0.41 -53.81
CA ASN A 53 -53.24 1.02 -53.73
C ASN A 53 -52.26 1.92 -54.52
N ILE A 54 -51.22 1.35 -55.15
CA ILE A 54 -50.31 2.11 -56.00
C ILE A 54 -51.08 2.66 -57.21
N LYS A 55 -51.03 3.98 -57.42
CA LYS A 55 -51.80 4.68 -58.47
C LYS A 55 -51.35 4.30 -59.88
N ASP A 56 -50.04 4.20 -60.09
CA ASP A 56 -49.48 3.82 -61.38
C ASP A 56 -49.70 2.33 -61.66
N LYS A 57 -50.39 2.01 -62.75
CA LYS A 57 -50.79 0.63 -63.09
C LYS A 57 -49.58 -0.27 -63.36
N THR A 58 -48.55 0.27 -63.99
CA THR A 58 -47.34 -0.48 -64.37
C THR A 58 -46.50 -0.81 -63.13
N THR A 59 -46.21 0.20 -62.30
CA THR A 59 -45.48 0.05 -61.03
C THR A 59 -46.22 -0.87 -60.07
N ARG A 60 -47.56 -0.73 -59.98
CA ARG A 60 -48.39 -1.60 -59.15
C ARG A 60 -48.23 -3.07 -59.53
N ASN A 61 -48.37 -3.38 -60.82
CA ASN A 61 -48.24 -4.76 -61.29
C ASN A 61 -46.81 -5.29 -61.06
N ASN A 62 -45.78 -4.49 -61.34
CA ASN A 62 -44.39 -4.89 -61.13
C ASN A 62 -44.07 -5.19 -59.65
N VAL A 63 -44.55 -4.37 -58.72
CA VAL A 63 -44.37 -4.60 -57.27
C VAL A 63 -45.14 -5.83 -56.79
N ILE A 64 -46.41 -5.99 -57.20
CA ILE A 64 -47.23 -7.15 -56.83
C ILE A 64 -46.59 -8.44 -57.33
N ASP A 65 -46.17 -8.47 -58.59
CA ASP A 65 -45.55 -9.65 -59.21
C ASP A 65 -44.17 -9.94 -58.59
N ALA A 66 -43.39 -8.90 -58.25
CA ALA A 66 -42.11 -9.04 -57.56
C ALA A 66 -42.28 -9.63 -56.15
N LEU A 67 -43.26 -9.14 -55.38
CA LEU A 67 -43.62 -9.67 -54.06
C LEU A 67 -44.12 -11.11 -54.18
N GLU A 68 -44.97 -11.41 -55.17
CA GLU A 68 -45.49 -12.76 -55.38
C GLU A 68 -44.38 -13.77 -55.64
N ARG A 69 -43.45 -13.43 -56.54
CA ARG A 69 -42.30 -14.30 -56.86
C ARG A 69 -41.35 -14.43 -55.66
N LEU A 70 -41.13 -13.36 -54.91
CA LEU A 70 -40.29 -13.39 -53.71
C LEU A 70 -40.91 -14.26 -52.61
N ILE A 71 -42.22 -14.15 -52.38
CA ILE A 71 -42.97 -15.00 -51.44
C ILE A 71 -42.88 -16.47 -51.84
N ARG A 72 -43.07 -16.80 -53.13
CA ARG A 72 -42.93 -18.18 -53.65
C ARG A 72 -41.51 -18.70 -53.41
N HIS A 73 -40.49 -17.87 -53.62
CA HIS A 73 -39.09 -18.22 -53.38
C HIS A 73 -38.79 -18.48 -51.90
N LEU A 74 -39.27 -17.61 -51.00
CA LEU A 74 -39.07 -17.78 -49.55
C LEU A 74 -39.79 -19.03 -49.00
N LYS A 75 -40.94 -19.42 -49.57
CA LYS A 75 -41.66 -20.66 -49.20
C LYS A 75 -40.86 -21.95 -49.48
N LEU A 76 -39.80 -21.90 -50.29
CA LEU A 76 -38.93 -23.05 -50.52
C LEU A 76 -38.08 -23.39 -49.29
N TYR A 77 -37.92 -22.45 -48.36
CA TYR A 77 -37.12 -22.61 -47.15
C TYR A 77 -38.00 -23.02 -45.97
N LYS A 78 -37.75 -24.23 -45.42
CA LYS A 78 -38.47 -24.73 -44.21
C LYS A 78 -38.08 -23.98 -42.93
N LYS A 79 -36.89 -23.40 -42.89
CA LYS A 79 -36.34 -22.61 -41.78
C LYS A 79 -35.39 -21.57 -42.36
N THR A 80 -35.29 -20.42 -41.72
CA THR A 80 -34.27 -19.40 -42.03
C THR A 80 -32.87 -20.01 -41.93
N PRO A 81 -31.97 -19.76 -42.90
CA PRO A 81 -30.57 -20.21 -42.82
C PRO A 81 -29.85 -19.72 -41.56
N GLU A 82 -28.73 -20.34 -41.23
CA GLU A 82 -28.02 -20.10 -39.96
C GLU A 82 -27.61 -18.63 -39.80
N ASN A 83 -27.18 -17.99 -40.89
CA ASN A 83 -26.77 -16.59 -40.89
C ASN A 83 -27.90 -15.60 -41.27
N GLY A 84 -29.15 -16.06 -41.40
CA GLY A 84 -30.22 -15.26 -41.97
C GLY A 84 -30.29 -15.35 -43.49
N MET A 85 -31.01 -14.44 -44.13
CA MET A 85 -31.19 -14.42 -45.59
C MET A 85 -31.32 -13.00 -46.12
N ALA A 86 -30.66 -12.69 -47.23
CA ALA A 86 -30.94 -11.50 -48.03
C ALA A 86 -31.59 -11.94 -49.36
N ALA A 87 -32.78 -11.44 -49.67
CA ALA A 87 -33.54 -11.81 -50.85
C ALA A 87 -34.07 -10.56 -51.57
N PHE A 88 -33.99 -10.58 -52.90
CA PHE A 88 -34.23 -9.44 -53.78
C PHE A 88 -35.14 -9.87 -54.92
N SER A 89 -36.09 -9.03 -55.32
CA SER A 89 -37.00 -9.31 -56.43
C SER A 89 -37.43 -8.03 -57.13
N GLY A 90 -37.51 -8.05 -58.45
CA GLY A 90 -37.94 -6.88 -59.21
C GLY A 90 -37.90 -7.10 -60.72
N ASN A 91 -38.55 -6.19 -61.46
CA ASN A 91 -38.54 -6.19 -62.92
C ASN A 91 -37.22 -5.59 -63.43
N ILE A 92 -36.51 -6.31 -64.29
CA ILE A 92 -35.23 -5.89 -64.86
C ILE A 92 -35.27 -5.68 -66.38
N SER A 93 -36.47 -5.58 -66.96
CA SER A 93 -36.62 -5.30 -68.39
C SER A 93 -36.28 -3.85 -68.70
N ASP A 94 -35.32 -3.64 -69.61
CA ASP A 94 -34.98 -2.30 -70.13
C ASP A 94 -36.10 -1.71 -71.02
N LYS A 95 -36.98 -2.58 -71.54
CA LYS A 95 -38.09 -2.23 -72.43
C LYS A 95 -39.38 -1.96 -71.64
N GLU A 96 -39.96 -0.80 -71.89
CA GLU A 96 -41.21 -0.36 -71.27
C GLU A 96 -42.39 -1.25 -71.69
N GLY A 97 -43.16 -1.72 -70.71
CA GLY A 97 -44.31 -2.60 -70.93
C GLY A 97 -43.96 -4.10 -71.03
N GLN A 98 -42.69 -4.48 -70.98
CA GLN A 98 -42.25 -5.88 -70.90
C GLN A 98 -41.89 -6.24 -69.45
N GLN A 99 -42.46 -7.34 -68.94
CA GLN A 99 -42.19 -7.83 -67.59
C GLN A 99 -41.12 -8.94 -67.63
N ASP A 100 -39.96 -8.72 -67.02
CA ASP A 100 -38.95 -9.74 -66.75
C ASP A 100 -38.55 -9.67 -65.27
N ILE A 101 -39.36 -10.30 -64.41
CA ILE A 101 -39.17 -10.26 -62.96
C ILE A 101 -38.27 -11.40 -62.53
N LYS A 102 -37.18 -11.08 -61.87
CA LYS A 102 -36.23 -12.08 -61.34
C LYS A 102 -36.15 -11.99 -59.82
N VAL A 103 -35.77 -13.12 -59.22
CA VAL A 103 -35.58 -13.25 -57.78
C VAL A 103 -34.16 -13.75 -57.52
N TRP A 104 -33.49 -13.11 -56.58
CA TRP A 104 -32.18 -13.50 -56.10
C TRP A 104 -32.23 -13.71 -54.59
N SER A 105 -31.39 -14.63 -54.08
CA SER A 105 -31.20 -14.78 -52.65
C SER A 105 -29.79 -15.24 -52.33
N ILE A 106 -29.26 -14.77 -51.21
CA ILE A 106 -27.97 -15.22 -50.68
C ILE A 106 -28.07 -15.41 -49.16
N GLU A 107 -27.47 -16.50 -48.67
CA GLU A 107 -27.14 -16.59 -47.25
C GLU A 107 -25.88 -15.75 -47.00
N PRO A 108 -25.96 -14.70 -46.15
CA PRO A 108 -24.83 -13.84 -45.90
C PRO A 108 -23.72 -14.58 -45.13
N PRO A 109 -22.45 -14.19 -45.32
CA PRO A 109 -21.31 -14.86 -44.68
C PRO A 109 -21.20 -14.60 -43.17
N ILE A 110 -21.95 -13.63 -42.64
CA ILE A 110 -22.03 -13.24 -41.23
C ILE A 110 -23.52 -13.15 -40.85
N PRO A 111 -23.95 -13.59 -39.65
CA PRO A 111 -25.34 -13.50 -39.21
C PRO A 111 -25.95 -12.09 -39.30
N LEU A 112 -27.09 -11.96 -39.98
CA LEU A 112 -27.89 -10.74 -39.99
C LEU A 112 -28.61 -10.53 -38.66
N LYS A 113 -28.57 -9.31 -38.12
CA LYS A 113 -29.27 -8.92 -36.88
C LYS A 113 -30.54 -8.11 -37.13
N THR A 114 -30.58 -7.39 -38.26
CA THR A 114 -31.63 -6.43 -38.58
C THR A 114 -32.58 -6.99 -39.63
N ARG A 115 -33.88 -6.68 -39.47
CA ARG A 115 -34.92 -7.02 -40.44
C ARG A 115 -35.17 -5.80 -41.30
N ILE A 116 -35.09 -5.95 -42.62
CA ILE A 116 -35.38 -4.88 -43.57
C ILE A 116 -36.38 -5.40 -44.60
N TYR A 117 -37.38 -4.57 -44.89
CA TYR A 117 -38.21 -4.66 -46.08
C TYR A 117 -38.22 -3.25 -46.70
N ARG A 118 -37.86 -3.16 -47.98
CA ARG A 118 -37.86 -1.88 -48.69
C ARG A 118 -38.14 -2.11 -50.17
N CYS A 119 -39.02 -1.29 -50.73
CA CYS A 119 -39.28 -1.20 -52.15
C CYS A 119 -38.73 0.15 -52.63
N ASP A 120 -37.77 0.14 -53.55
CA ASP A 120 -37.05 1.33 -53.99
C ASP A 120 -36.71 1.27 -55.49
N GLN A 121 -36.13 2.33 -56.03
CA GLN A 121 -35.62 2.37 -57.41
C GLN A 121 -34.37 1.50 -57.58
N THR A 122 -33.64 1.21 -56.51
CA THR A 122 -32.45 0.34 -56.53
C THR A 122 -32.56 -0.73 -55.44
N PHE A 123 -31.84 -1.84 -55.58
CA PHE A 123 -31.75 -2.79 -54.47
C PHE A 123 -30.95 -2.19 -53.31
N VAL A 124 -31.42 -2.40 -52.09
CA VAL A 124 -30.75 -1.93 -50.87
C VAL A 124 -29.61 -2.89 -50.55
N LEU A 125 -28.36 -2.50 -50.83
CA LEU A 125 -27.19 -3.39 -50.73
C LEU A 125 -26.23 -3.04 -49.58
N ASP A 126 -26.51 -2.00 -48.81
CA ASP A 126 -25.59 -1.41 -47.82
C ASP A 126 -25.07 -2.44 -46.80
N LEU A 127 -25.98 -3.23 -46.22
CA LEU A 127 -25.60 -4.30 -45.27
C LEU A 127 -24.68 -5.36 -45.88
N LEU A 128 -24.85 -5.67 -47.17
CA LEU A 128 -23.97 -6.63 -47.85
C LEU A 128 -22.64 -5.99 -48.24
N ARG A 129 -22.61 -4.68 -48.55
CA ARG A 129 -21.40 -3.92 -48.86
C ARG A 129 -20.50 -3.77 -47.64
N GLU A 130 -21.05 -3.41 -46.49
CA GLU A 130 -20.33 -3.34 -45.21
C GLU A 130 -19.67 -4.68 -44.83
N MET A 131 -20.27 -5.80 -45.23
CA MET A 131 -19.70 -7.15 -45.00
C MET A 131 -18.52 -7.49 -45.94
N MET A 132 -18.31 -6.72 -47.01
CA MET A 132 -17.20 -6.92 -47.95
C MET A 132 -15.90 -6.25 -47.48
N ASP A 133 -16.00 -5.24 -46.62
CA ASP A 133 -14.82 -4.53 -46.12
C ASP A 133 -14.02 -5.42 -45.17
N VAL A 134 -12.70 -5.41 -45.39
CA VAL A 134 -11.77 -6.10 -44.51
C VAL A 134 -11.77 -5.33 -43.20
N SER A 135 -12.61 -5.73 -42.25
CA SER A 135 -12.65 -5.09 -40.94
C SER A 135 -11.30 -5.28 -40.25
N ASP A 136 -10.63 -4.16 -39.97
CA ASP A 136 -9.50 -4.13 -39.06
C ASP A 136 -9.92 -4.77 -37.74
N THR A 137 -9.19 -5.82 -37.35
CA THR A 137 -9.49 -6.57 -36.14
C THR A 137 -8.63 -6.04 -35.00
N TYR A 138 -9.26 -5.53 -33.95
CA TYR A 138 -8.60 -5.11 -32.72
C TYR A 138 -8.96 -6.04 -31.57
N GLY A 139 -7.97 -6.36 -30.74
CA GLY A 139 -8.17 -7.11 -29.50
C GLY A 139 -8.57 -6.18 -28.38
N LEU A 140 -9.58 -6.57 -27.61
CA LEU A 140 -10.04 -5.85 -26.43
C LEU A 140 -9.80 -6.71 -25.19
N ILE A 141 -9.14 -6.16 -24.17
CA ILE A 141 -8.98 -6.81 -22.87
C ILE A 141 -9.49 -5.84 -21.81
N VAL A 142 -10.49 -6.27 -21.04
CA VAL A 142 -11.01 -5.53 -19.89
C VAL A 142 -10.64 -6.31 -18.63
N VAL A 143 -9.97 -5.67 -17.67
CA VAL A 143 -9.43 -6.35 -16.48
C VAL A 143 -9.68 -5.56 -15.19
N ASP A 144 -10.24 -6.25 -14.19
CA ASP A 144 -10.24 -5.87 -12.78
C ASP A 144 -9.71 -7.04 -11.92
N ASN A 145 -9.54 -6.79 -10.63
CA ASN A 145 -9.24 -7.79 -9.61
C ASN A 145 -10.35 -8.82 -9.42
N ARG A 146 -11.59 -8.52 -9.84
CA ARG A 146 -12.78 -9.38 -9.64
C ARG A 146 -13.20 -10.15 -10.88
N GLU A 147 -13.02 -9.59 -12.05
CA GLU A 147 -13.47 -10.17 -13.31
C GLU A 147 -12.68 -9.59 -14.48
N ALA A 148 -12.74 -10.26 -15.62
CA ALA A 148 -12.11 -9.81 -16.85
C ALA A 148 -12.89 -10.32 -18.06
N ASN A 149 -12.93 -9.52 -19.13
CA ASN A 149 -13.52 -9.87 -20.41
C ASN A 149 -12.53 -9.65 -21.54
N ILE A 150 -12.51 -10.59 -22.48
CA ILE A 150 -11.67 -10.54 -23.68
C ILE A 150 -12.60 -10.56 -24.88
N GLY A 151 -12.39 -9.64 -25.82
CA GLY A 151 -13.22 -9.53 -27.02
C GLY A 151 -12.43 -9.12 -28.26
N LEU A 152 -13.11 -9.13 -29.39
CA LEU A 152 -12.63 -8.62 -30.68
C LEU A 152 -13.54 -7.50 -31.15
N LEU A 153 -12.92 -6.46 -31.69
CA LEU A 153 -13.58 -5.44 -32.47
C LEU A 153 -13.28 -5.68 -33.94
N ARG A 154 -14.30 -5.77 -34.78
CA ARG A 154 -14.19 -5.88 -36.25
C ARG A 154 -15.12 -4.84 -36.87
N GLY A 155 -14.55 -3.74 -37.38
CA GLY A 155 -15.34 -2.58 -37.77
C GLY A 155 -16.13 -2.06 -36.58
N THR A 156 -17.46 -2.10 -36.65
CA THR A 156 -18.37 -1.71 -35.55
C THR A 156 -18.81 -2.88 -34.66
N LEU A 157 -18.49 -4.12 -35.02
CA LEU A 157 -18.94 -5.31 -34.31
C LEU A 157 -17.98 -5.68 -33.18
N ILE A 158 -18.49 -5.69 -31.94
CA ILE A 158 -17.80 -6.26 -30.78
C ILE A 158 -18.27 -7.71 -30.60
N THR A 159 -17.33 -8.65 -30.49
CA THR A 159 -17.57 -10.06 -30.20
C THR A 159 -16.81 -10.47 -28.94
N GLU A 160 -17.51 -10.93 -27.92
CA GLU A 160 -16.87 -11.48 -26.72
C GLU A 160 -16.25 -12.85 -27.01
N ILE A 161 -15.00 -13.07 -26.60
CA ILE A 161 -14.30 -14.34 -26.71
C ILE A 161 -14.37 -15.11 -25.39
N ALA A 162 -14.14 -14.43 -24.26
CA ALA A 162 -14.12 -15.07 -22.96
C ALA A 162 -14.44 -14.09 -21.83
N SER A 163 -15.25 -14.55 -20.88
CA SER A 163 -15.45 -13.94 -19.58
C SER A 163 -14.82 -14.78 -18.47
N LEU A 164 -14.12 -14.12 -17.55
CA LEU A 164 -13.49 -14.75 -16.41
C LEU A 164 -13.91 -14.07 -15.11
N THR A 165 -14.24 -14.89 -14.11
CA THR A 165 -14.45 -14.43 -12.74
C THR A 165 -13.27 -14.82 -11.85
N SER A 166 -12.89 -13.88 -10.99
CA SER A 166 -11.76 -14.02 -10.07
C SER A 166 -12.17 -14.70 -8.78
N SER A 167 -11.29 -15.56 -8.27
CA SER A 167 -11.39 -16.07 -6.90
C SER A 167 -10.69 -15.17 -5.87
N VAL A 168 -10.21 -13.99 -6.28
CA VAL A 168 -9.53 -13.03 -5.39
C VAL A 168 -10.53 -12.54 -4.33
N PRO A 169 -10.29 -12.81 -3.04
CA PRO A 169 -11.20 -12.34 -1.99
C PRO A 169 -11.25 -10.81 -1.95
N GLY A 170 -12.44 -10.23 -1.78
CA GLY A 170 -12.59 -8.78 -1.58
C GLY A 170 -11.77 -8.25 -0.39
N LYS A 171 -11.59 -6.92 -0.28
CA LYS A 171 -10.98 -6.30 0.91
C LYS A 171 -11.82 -6.64 2.15
N ILE A 172 -11.41 -7.67 2.90
CA ILE A 172 -11.97 -7.95 4.22
C ILE A 172 -11.60 -6.75 5.12
N LYS A 173 -12.58 -6.21 5.85
CA LYS A 173 -12.34 -5.21 6.90
C LYS A 173 -11.20 -5.69 7.81
N SER A 174 -10.18 -4.86 7.93
CA SER A 174 -9.01 -5.02 8.81
C SER A 174 -9.44 -5.48 10.21
N GLY A 175 -8.79 -6.51 10.77
CA GLY A 175 -9.03 -6.87 12.17
C GLY A 175 -9.02 -8.34 12.59
N GLY A 176 -8.33 -9.22 11.86
CA GLY A 176 -8.20 -10.63 12.25
C GLY A 176 -7.15 -10.86 13.35
N GLN A 177 -5.96 -10.24 13.23
CA GLN A 177 -4.76 -10.56 14.01
C GLN A 177 -4.40 -9.43 14.98
N CYS A 178 -5.12 -9.35 16.09
CA CYS A 178 -5.00 -8.24 17.02
C CYS A 178 -4.32 -8.68 18.32
N ASN A 179 -3.59 -7.76 18.95
CA ASN A 179 -3.09 -7.90 20.32
C ASN A 179 -3.98 -7.11 21.28
N ILE A 180 -4.03 -7.52 22.55
CA ILE A 180 -4.78 -6.77 23.57
C ILE A 180 -4.19 -5.37 23.81
N PHE A 181 -5.02 -4.42 24.22
CA PHE A 181 -4.57 -3.11 24.73
C PHE A 181 -3.59 -3.28 25.90
N GLY A 182 -2.59 -2.40 25.97
CA GLY A 182 -1.53 -2.45 26.97
C GLY A 182 -0.39 -3.42 26.65
N THR A 183 -0.45 -4.12 25.51
CA THR A 183 0.68 -4.91 25.00
C THR A 183 1.89 -4.02 24.79
N LEU A 184 3.02 -4.34 25.41
CA LEU A 184 4.25 -3.56 25.29
C LEU A 184 5.01 -3.95 24.04
N ILE A 185 5.44 -2.96 23.27
CA ILE A 185 6.25 -3.12 22.07
C ILE A 185 7.58 -2.38 22.21
N GLN A 186 8.62 -2.87 21.52
CA GLN A 186 9.95 -2.24 21.50
C GLN A 186 10.10 -1.32 20.30
N ALA A 187 10.19 -0.01 20.53
CA ALA A 187 10.57 0.96 19.50
C ALA A 187 12.08 0.87 19.18
N SER A 188 12.44 1.24 17.96
CA SER A 188 13.82 1.29 17.45
C SER A 188 14.75 2.20 18.25
N ASN A 189 14.22 3.32 18.76
CA ASN A 189 14.94 4.31 19.55
C ASN A 189 15.18 3.90 21.00
N GLY A 190 14.66 2.75 21.45
CA GLY A 190 14.80 2.25 22.83
C GLY A 190 13.56 2.40 23.69
N GLU A 191 12.59 3.21 23.27
CA GLU A 191 11.32 3.38 23.95
C GLU A 191 10.52 2.08 24.00
N ILE A 192 9.86 1.84 25.13
CA ILE A 192 9.00 0.67 25.36
C ILE A 192 7.62 1.21 25.71
N LEU A 193 6.72 1.16 24.74
CA LEU A 193 5.40 1.76 24.83
C LEU A 193 4.30 0.72 24.65
N LYS A 194 3.10 1.07 25.08
CA LYS A 194 1.90 0.28 24.80
C LYS A 194 1.57 0.38 23.30
N ILE A 195 1.11 -0.72 22.70
CA ILE A 195 0.81 -0.82 21.27
C ILE A 195 -0.23 0.22 20.82
N GLU A 196 -1.20 0.57 21.67
CA GLU A 196 -2.18 1.62 21.41
C GLU A 196 -1.59 3.04 21.35
N ASN A 197 -0.34 3.25 21.75
CA ASN A 197 0.31 4.56 21.72
C ASN A 197 1.25 4.72 20.50
N CYS A 198 1.44 3.68 19.70
CA CYS A 198 2.25 3.79 18.48
C CYS A 198 1.49 4.43 17.32
N HIS A 199 2.20 5.01 16.34
CA HIS A 199 1.63 5.65 15.15
C HIS A 199 2.61 5.59 13.97
N ASN A 200 2.13 5.71 12.73
CA ASN A 200 3.00 5.92 11.56
C ASN A 200 3.52 7.38 11.60
N PRO A 201 4.83 7.66 11.40
CA PRO A 201 5.92 6.80 10.93
C PRO A 201 6.88 6.26 12.02
N TYR A 202 6.40 5.73 13.15
CA TYR A 202 7.28 5.10 14.14
C TYR A 202 7.97 3.85 13.58
N LYS A 203 9.17 3.57 14.11
CA LYS A 203 9.92 2.35 13.81
C LYS A 203 10.02 1.47 15.04
N VAL A 204 9.74 0.18 14.87
CA VAL A 204 9.78 -0.86 15.91
C VAL A 204 10.88 -1.88 15.62
N LYS A 205 11.23 -2.68 16.63
CA LYS A 205 12.12 -3.83 16.46
C LYS A 205 11.36 -5.01 15.88
N SER A 206 11.94 -5.59 14.83
CA SER A 206 11.42 -6.74 14.09
C SER A 206 12.52 -7.77 13.89
N ALA A 207 12.11 -9.03 13.81
CA ALA A 207 12.94 -10.19 13.55
C ALA A 207 13.07 -10.44 12.04
N PHE A 208 14.29 -10.55 11.55
CA PHE A 208 14.61 -10.98 10.18
C PHE A 208 14.89 -12.47 10.25
N LEU A 209 13.99 -13.28 9.67
CA LEU A 209 14.02 -14.73 9.84
C LEU A 209 15.07 -15.41 8.97
N GLU A 210 15.57 -14.70 7.95
CA GLU A 210 16.60 -15.16 7.03
C GLU A 210 17.97 -15.27 7.74
N ASP A 211 18.30 -14.30 8.59
CA ASP A 211 19.57 -14.21 9.30
C ASP A 211 19.44 -14.29 10.83
N LEU A 212 18.21 -14.50 11.33
CA LEU A 212 17.85 -14.54 12.75
C LEU A 212 18.33 -13.32 13.55
N SER A 213 18.35 -12.16 12.91
CA SER A 213 18.74 -10.88 13.52
C SER A 213 17.54 -10.02 13.89
N ILE A 214 17.77 -9.01 14.71
CA ILE A 214 16.75 -8.01 15.08
C ILE A 214 17.14 -6.65 14.54
N LYS A 215 16.33 -6.10 13.63
CA LYS A 215 16.57 -4.79 13.00
C LYS A 215 15.32 -3.90 13.10
N ASP A 216 15.43 -2.68 12.60
CA ASP A 216 14.35 -1.69 12.65
C ASP A 216 13.39 -1.86 11.47
N SER A 217 12.09 -1.73 11.73
CA SER A 217 11.05 -1.74 10.71
C SER A 217 10.02 -0.66 10.96
N LYS A 218 9.50 -0.05 9.89
CA LYS A 218 8.52 1.04 9.96
C LYS A 218 7.11 0.51 10.20
N ILE A 219 6.35 1.18 11.06
CA ILE A 219 4.89 1.01 11.20
C ILE A 219 4.23 1.71 10.01
N ILE A 220 3.40 0.95 9.30
CA ILE A 220 2.68 1.39 8.10
C ILE A 220 1.30 1.90 8.48
N ASP A 221 0.58 1.14 9.31
CA ASP A 221 -0.83 1.39 9.59
C ASP A 221 -1.20 0.82 10.97
N LYS A 222 -2.32 1.27 11.53
CA LYS A 222 -2.84 0.87 12.82
C LYS A 222 -4.35 1.03 12.89
N TRP A 223 -5.03 0.06 13.47
CA TRP A 223 -6.47 0.11 13.69
C TRP A 223 -6.88 -0.59 14.98
N PHE A 224 -8.13 -0.37 15.36
CA PHE A 224 -8.71 -0.85 16.61
C PHE A 224 -9.91 -1.75 16.31
N VAL A 225 -10.02 -2.86 17.04
CA VAL A 225 -11.06 -3.87 16.85
C VAL A 225 -11.52 -4.38 18.20
N THR A 226 -12.78 -4.77 18.31
CA THR A 226 -13.28 -5.45 19.51
C THR A 226 -13.53 -6.92 19.18
N LYS A 227 -13.05 -7.83 20.03
CA LYS A 227 -13.27 -9.29 19.90
C LYS A 227 -13.95 -9.82 21.15
N ASN A 228 -14.74 -10.88 20.99
CA ASN A 228 -15.48 -11.53 22.10
C ASN A 228 -14.61 -12.49 22.90
N TYR A 229 -13.56 -13.05 22.28
CA TYR A 229 -12.66 -14.01 22.90
C TYR A 229 -11.23 -13.49 22.90
N VAL A 230 -10.49 -13.80 23.96
CA VAL A 230 -9.05 -13.54 24.09
C VAL A 230 -8.34 -14.88 24.22
N TYR A 231 -7.38 -15.13 23.34
CA TYR A 231 -6.45 -16.24 23.44
C TYR A 231 -5.25 -15.78 24.26
N ARG A 232 -5.04 -16.41 25.42
CA ARG A 232 -3.92 -16.16 26.31
C ARG A 232 -2.93 -17.33 26.20
N ILE A 233 -1.80 -17.07 25.55
CA ILE A 233 -0.71 -18.02 25.38
C ILE A 233 0.35 -17.75 26.45
N THR A 234 0.64 -18.74 27.28
CA THR A 234 1.67 -18.69 28.32
C THR A 234 2.81 -19.62 27.96
N THR A 235 4.05 -19.13 27.97
CA THR A 235 5.24 -19.93 27.74
C THR A 235 5.79 -20.56 29.01
N SER A 236 6.68 -21.54 28.86
CA SER A 236 7.26 -22.32 29.97
C SER A 236 8.49 -21.67 30.60
N SER A 237 9.57 -21.48 29.83
CA SER A 237 10.85 -20.96 30.30
C SER A 237 11.55 -20.15 29.19
N PRO A 238 11.57 -18.81 29.26
CA PRO A 238 10.97 -18.00 30.33
C PRO A 238 9.43 -18.09 30.28
N GLN A 239 8.78 -17.80 31.40
CA GLN A 239 7.32 -17.61 31.42
C GLN A 239 7.01 -16.19 30.92
N LEU A 240 6.31 -16.10 29.80
CA LEU A 240 5.82 -14.89 29.15
C LEU A 240 4.34 -15.11 28.81
N VAL A 241 3.62 -14.01 28.59
CA VAL A 241 2.18 -14.06 28.26
C VAL A 241 1.91 -13.19 27.05
N ALA A 242 1.33 -13.80 26.01
CA ALA A 242 0.73 -13.11 24.87
C ALA A 242 -0.79 -13.23 24.95
N GLU A 243 -1.49 -12.11 24.75
CA GLU A 243 -2.95 -12.04 24.75
C GLU A 243 -3.41 -11.43 23.43
N CYS A 244 -4.16 -12.21 22.64
CA CYS A 244 -4.43 -11.91 21.25
C CYS A 244 -5.77 -12.47 20.77
N SER A 245 -6.14 -12.17 19.53
CA SER A 245 -7.30 -12.79 18.85
C SER A 245 -6.99 -14.22 18.39
N SER A 246 -8.03 -15.00 18.12
CA SER A 246 -7.94 -16.39 17.62
C SER A 246 -7.09 -16.55 16.35
N ASP A 247 -7.15 -15.56 15.47
CA ASP A 247 -6.48 -15.59 14.17
C ASP A 247 -5.08 -14.95 14.21
N HIS A 248 -4.64 -14.44 15.37
CA HIS A 248 -3.31 -13.85 15.52
C HIS A 248 -2.22 -14.88 15.21
N LEU A 249 -1.33 -14.57 14.26
CA LEU A 249 -0.30 -15.48 13.79
C LEU A 249 0.97 -15.40 14.66
N PHE A 250 1.49 -16.56 14.99
CA PHE A 250 2.76 -16.75 15.66
C PHE A 250 3.73 -17.50 14.76
N TYR A 251 5.01 -17.16 14.86
CA TYR A 251 6.09 -17.95 14.29
C TYR A 251 6.42 -19.11 15.21
N VAL A 252 6.29 -20.33 14.68
CA VAL A 252 6.53 -21.59 15.36
C VAL A 252 7.78 -22.24 14.79
N SER A 253 8.76 -22.47 15.64
CA SER A 253 9.97 -23.23 15.31
C SER A 253 9.68 -24.73 15.33
N THR A 254 9.97 -25.39 14.22
CA THR A 254 9.89 -26.84 14.04
C THR A 254 11.24 -27.39 13.59
N ASP A 255 11.39 -28.70 13.55
CA ASP A 255 12.62 -29.34 13.06
C ASP A 255 12.86 -29.10 11.56
N LYS A 256 11.79 -28.79 10.81
CA LYS A 256 11.83 -28.49 9.37
C LYS A 256 12.00 -26.98 9.06
N GLY A 257 12.09 -26.13 10.09
CA GLY A 257 12.18 -24.68 9.96
C GLY A 257 11.10 -23.92 10.71
N ILE A 258 10.93 -22.64 10.39
CA ILE A 258 9.95 -21.74 11.01
C ILE A 258 8.70 -21.70 10.16
N ILE A 259 7.54 -21.93 10.77
CA ILE A 259 6.22 -21.86 10.11
C ILE A 259 5.31 -20.88 10.86
N GLU A 260 4.26 -20.41 10.20
CA GLU A 260 3.26 -19.54 10.82
C GLU A 260 2.05 -20.38 11.28
N LYS A 261 1.58 -20.15 12.51
CA LYS A 261 0.34 -20.76 13.01
C LYS A 261 -0.54 -19.71 13.70
N PRO A 262 -1.86 -19.71 13.44
CA PRO A 262 -2.78 -18.86 14.19
C PRO A 262 -2.92 -19.35 15.63
N ALA A 263 -3.24 -18.44 16.56
CA ALA A 263 -3.37 -18.72 17.98
C ALA A 263 -4.29 -19.91 18.27
N LYS A 264 -5.40 -20.04 17.54
CA LYS A 264 -6.35 -21.16 17.65
C LYS A 264 -5.79 -22.52 17.26
N ASN A 265 -4.73 -22.58 16.46
CA ASN A 265 -4.09 -23.82 15.99
C ASN A 265 -2.79 -24.14 16.74
N LEU A 266 -2.40 -23.31 17.73
CA LEU A 266 -1.21 -23.58 18.54
C LEU A 266 -1.43 -24.79 19.44
N LYS A 267 -0.38 -25.59 19.62
CA LYS A 267 -0.35 -26.77 20.48
C LYS A 267 0.70 -26.61 21.58
N LEU A 268 0.56 -27.34 22.69
CA LEU A 268 1.54 -27.30 23.80
C LEU A 268 2.94 -27.83 23.42
N SER A 269 3.03 -28.59 22.33
CA SER A 269 4.31 -29.03 21.74
C SER A 269 5.01 -27.95 20.91
N ASP A 270 4.33 -26.86 20.57
CA ASP A 270 4.89 -25.80 19.72
C ASP A 270 5.90 -24.92 20.48
N TYR A 271 6.87 -24.41 19.73
CA TYR A 271 7.90 -23.48 20.21
C TYR A 271 7.75 -22.13 19.51
N LEU A 272 7.48 -21.08 20.27
CA LEU A 272 7.39 -19.70 19.76
C LEU A 272 8.77 -19.06 19.67
N LEU A 273 8.89 -17.97 18.92
CA LEU A 273 10.13 -17.20 18.81
C LEU A 273 10.17 -16.02 19.79
N MET A 274 11.35 -15.75 20.34
CA MET A 274 11.61 -14.60 21.19
C MET A 274 13.01 -14.01 20.97
N PRO A 275 13.21 -12.70 21.20
CA PRO A 275 14.55 -12.10 21.22
C PRO A 275 15.44 -12.66 22.35
N GLU A 276 16.67 -13.07 22.01
CA GLU A 276 17.76 -13.30 22.99
C GLU A 276 18.45 -11.98 23.37
N LYS A 277 18.55 -11.04 22.41
CA LYS A 277 19.25 -9.76 22.61
C LYS A 277 18.69 -8.67 21.69
N ILE A 278 18.48 -7.48 22.24
CA ILE A 278 18.01 -6.31 21.47
C ILE A 278 19.09 -5.22 21.43
N LYS A 279 19.42 -4.73 20.24
CA LYS A 279 20.37 -3.63 20.04
C LYS A 279 19.60 -2.33 19.81
N ILE A 280 19.90 -1.29 20.60
CA ILE A 280 19.27 0.04 20.51
C ILE A 280 20.31 1.08 20.11
N LYS A 281 19.97 1.99 19.18
CA LYS A 281 20.80 3.15 18.87
C LYS A 281 20.67 4.17 20.00
N SER A 282 21.72 4.29 20.81
CA SER A 282 21.71 5.13 22.01
C SER A 282 21.94 6.61 21.71
N ILE A 283 21.34 7.48 22.52
CA ILE A 283 21.49 8.93 22.48
C ILE A 283 22.15 9.41 23.78
N THR A 284 22.87 10.53 23.73
CA THR A 284 23.39 11.23 24.91
C THR A 284 22.44 12.37 25.25
N HIS A 285 22.00 12.46 26.50
CA HIS A 285 21.09 13.50 26.97
C HIS A 285 21.86 14.57 27.74
N LYS A 286 21.75 15.83 27.28
CA LYS A 286 22.26 17.04 27.92
C LYS A 286 21.12 17.80 28.59
N PHE A 287 21.43 18.52 29.66
CA PHE A 287 20.47 19.28 30.46
C PHE A 287 20.88 20.75 30.56
N ASP A 288 19.91 21.65 30.40
CA ASP A 288 20.08 23.07 30.69
C ASP A 288 19.97 23.31 32.21
N ILE A 289 21.06 23.02 32.94
CA ILE A 289 21.03 22.92 34.40
C ILE A 289 20.75 24.25 35.12
N GLN A 290 21.02 25.40 34.49
CA GLN A 290 20.90 26.70 35.15
C GLN A 290 19.47 26.98 35.61
N GLN A 291 18.47 26.56 34.84
CA GLN A 291 17.06 26.88 35.11
C GLN A 291 16.50 26.27 36.41
N TYR A 292 17.17 25.26 36.97
CA TYR A 292 16.69 24.59 38.18
C TYR A 292 17.15 25.26 39.47
N TYR A 293 18.17 26.11 39.44
CA TYR A 293 18.69 26.79 40.63
C TYR A 293 17.71 27.84 41.17
N ASN A 294 17.90 28.24 42.43
CA ASN A 294 16.95 29.11 43.14
C ASN A 294 17.19 30.60 42.91
N SER A 295 18.43 31.03 42.75
CA SER A 295 18.81 32.43 42.60
C SER A 295 20.04 32.60 41.70
N PHE A 296 20.19 33.79 41.12
CA PHE A 296 21.12 34.03 40.03
C PHE A 296 21.91 35.33 40.23
N ILE A 297 23.22 35.27 40.00
CA ILE A 297 24.10 36.43 39.86
C ILE A 297 24.06 36.85 38.39
N ILE A 298 23.59 38.07 38.08
CA ILE A 298 23.55 38.60 36.71
C ILE A 298 24.84 39.37 36.42
N ASN A 299 25.52 39.01 35.33
CA ASN A 299 26.73 39.71 34.89
C ASN A 299 26.43 41.14 34.41
N LYS A 300 27.47 41.95 34.20
CA LYS A 300 27.33 43.37 33.79
C LYS A 300 26.54 43.53 32.48
N LYS A 301 26.72 42.63 31.51
CA LYS A 301 26.03 42.66 30.21
C LYS A 301 24.52 42.37 30.36
N GLY A 302 24.15 41.36 31.16
CA GLY A 302 22.76 41.03 31.44
C GLY A 302 22.01 42.15 32.16
N ARG A 303 22.65 42.77 33.15
CA ARG A 303 22.09 43.93 33.86
C ARG A 303 21.84 45.10 32.93
N LYS A 304 22.81 45.39 32.05
CA LYS A 304 22.67 46.43 31.02
C LYS A 304 21.48 46.12 30.08
N LEU A 305 21.37 44.88 29.60
CA LEU A 305 20.28 44.45 28.74
C LEU A 305 18.90 44.64 29.39
N LEU A 306 18.73 44.23 30.64
CA LEU A 306 17.46 44.41 31.36
C LEU A 306 17.11 45.89 31.54
N LYS A 307 18.10 46.72 31.86
CA LYS A 307 17.93 48.18 32.00
C LYS A 307 17.55 48.83 30.67
N GLU A 308 18.24 48.48 29.58
CA GLU A 308 17.96 48.99 28.23
C GLU A 308 16.56 48.58 27.76
N LYS A 309 16.13 47.33 28.02
CA LYS A 309 14.77 46.86 27.74
C LYS A 309 13.74 47.68 28.51
N ARG A 310 13.94 47.94 29.80
CA ARG A 310 13.03 48.79 30.58
C ARG A 310 12.89 50.19 29.96
N ILE A 311 14.02 50.82 29.61
CA ILE A 311 14.03 52.17 29.02
C ILE A 311 13.34 52.18 27.65
N LYS A 312 13.56 51.16 26.82
CA LYS A 312 12.90 51.03 25.51
C LYS A 312 11.38 50.92 25.61
N HIS A 313 10.87 50.35 26.70
CA HIS A 313 9.44 50.30 27.00
C HIS A 313 8.90 51.59 27.66
N ASN A 314 9.73 52.65 27.79
CA ASN A 314 9.39 53.92 28.44
C ASN A 314 8.91 53.78 29.90
N LEU A 315 9.47 52.81 30.64
CA LEU A 315 9.07 52.55 32.03
C LEU A 315 10.08 53.08 33.05
N PHE A 316 9.58 53.78 34.07
CA PHE A 316 10.35 54.03 35.28
C PHE A 316 10.48 52.75 36.13
N GLN A 317 11.48 52.69 36.99
CA GLN A 317 11.68 51.52 37.88
C GLN A 317 10.43 51.22 38.72
N ARG A 318 9.75 52.26 39.23
CA ARG A 318 8.52 52.11 40.03
C ARG A 318 7.37 51.46 39.26
N GLU A 319 7.25 51.75 37.96
CA GLU A 319 6.17 51.26 37.11
C GLU A 319 6.39 49.81 36.75
N LEU A 320 7.60 49.47 36.29
CA LEU A 320 7.94 48.07 36.04
C LEU A 320 7.76 47.23 37.31
N ALA A 321 8.28 47.71 38.45
CA ALA A 321 8.18 47.00 39.71
C ALA A 321 6.72 46.71 40.10
N LYS A 322 5.80 47.67 39.95
CA LYS A 322 4.37 47.44 40.16
C LYS A 322 3.81 46.39 39.20
N LEU A 323 4.14 46.47 37.90
CA LEU A 323 3.64 45.54 36.87
C LEU A 323 4.05 44.08 37.10
N ILE A 324 5.25 43.84 37.65
CA ILE A 324 5.77 42.49 37.92
C ILE A 324 5.67 42.07 39.39
N ASN A 325 4.97 42.86 40.21
CA ASN A 325 4.79 42.64 41.65
C ASN A 325 6.11 42.51 42.42
N LEU A 326 6.98 43.51 42.26
CA LEU A 326 8.23 43.72 43.01
C LEU A 326 8.25 45.13 43.60
N THR A 327 9.15 45.40 44.54
CA THR A 327 9.39 46.76 45.02
C THR A 327 10.37 47.50 44.09
N GLN A 328 10.21 48.82 43.98
CA GLN A 328 11.12 49.66 43.18
C GLN A 328 12.58 49.52 43.64
N THR A 329 12.81 49.43 44.96
CA THR A 329 14.13 49.18 45.55
C THR A 329 14.73 47.86 45.09
N THR A 330 13.95 46.77 45.08
CA THR A 330 14.39 45.44 44.66
C THR A 330 14.84 45.46 43.19
N LEU A 331 14.01 46.04 42.32
CA LEU A 331 14.35 46.17 40.90
C LEU A 331 15.61 47.02 40.69
N SER A 332 15.74 48.14 41.41
CA SER A 332 16.94 48.98 41.37
C SER A 332 18.18 48.18 41.77
N TYR A 333 18.10 47.39 42.86
CA TYR A 333 19.19 46.54 43.31
C TYR A 333 19.56 45.43 42.32
N TYR A 334 18.61 44.90 41.55
CA TYR A 334 18.91 43.98 40.44
C TYR A 334 19.67 44.67 39.31
N GLU A 335 19.26 45.88 38.91
CA GLU A 335 19.95 46.66 37.85
C GLU A 335 21.38 47.04 38.26
N VAL A 336 21.61 47.42 39.52
CA VAL A 336 22.94 47.77 40.02
C VAL A 336 23.76 46.57 40.49
N GLY A 337 23.14 45.39 40.60
CA GLY A 337 23.78 44.15 41.07
C GLY A 337 24.11 44.12 42.57
N ARG A 338 23.34 44.84 43.39
CA ARG A 338 23.41 44.79 44.86
C ARG A 338 22.65 43.60 45.45
N LEU A 339 21.67 43.08 44.72
CA LEU A 339 20.87 41.91 45.10
C LEU A 339 20.83 40.89 43.96
N ASN A 340 20.77 39.61 44.29
CA ASN A 340 20.65 38.52 43.32
C ASN A 340 19.17 38.11 43.20
N PRO A 341 18.57 38.16 42.01
CA PRO A 341 17.17 37.78 41.87
C PRO A 341 16.95 36.28 42.11
N GLY A 342 15.80 35.98 42.71
CA GLY A 342 15.24 34.64 42.72
C GLY A 342 14.78 34.21 41.33
N ARG A 343 14.61 32.91 41.14
CA ARG A 343 14.15 32.33 39.86
C ARG A 343 12.83 32.92 39.38
N ASP A 344 11.82 32.96 40.26
CA ASP A 344 10.48 33.37 39.86
C ASP A 344 10.41 34.86 39.53
N GLU A 345 11.18 35.67 40.25
CA GLU A 345 11.33 37.10 39.99
C GLU A 345 12.02 37.36 38.66
N LEU A 346 13.13 36.65 38.38
CA LEU A 346 13.85 36.77 37.12
C LEU A 346 13.01 36.27 35.93
N LEU A 347 12.22 35.21 36.13
CA LEU A 347 11.29 34.70 35.13
C LEU A 347 10.19 35.73 34.82
N LYS A 348 9.61 36.39 35.83
CA LYS A 348 8.66 37.49 35.63
C LYS A 348 9.26 38.63 34.81
N ILE A 349 10.49 39.05 35.14
CA ILE A 349 11.22 40.09 34.38
C ILE A 349 11.45 39.66 32.93
N CYS A 350 11.92 38.43 32.70
CA CYS A 350 12.17 37.92 31.35
C CYS A 350 10.89 37.82 30.53
N ASN A 351 9.81 37.32 31.12
CA ASN A 351 8.50 37.22 30.45
C ASN A 351 7.96 38.61 30.07
N PHE A 352 8.05 39.58 30.97
CA PHE A 352 7.61 40.95 30.70
C PHE A 352 8.34 41.59 29.50
N PHE A 353 9.63 41.31 29.34
CA PHE A 353 10.43 41.85 28.24
C PHE A 353 10.53 40.95 27.00
N GLU A 354 9.77 39.85 26.99
CA GLU A 354 9.80 38.82 25.94
C GLU A 354 11.20 38.26 25.69
N ILE A 355 11.98 38.12 26.77
CA ILE A 355 13.32 37.53 26.74
C ILE A 355 13.18 36.03 27.01
N ASN A 356 13.76 35.19 26.16
CA ASN A 356 13.84 33.76 26.44
C ASN A 356 14.65 33.51 27.73
N PHE A 357 13.95 33.04 28.77
CA PHE A 357 14.50 32.86 30.11
C PHE A 357 15.74 31.95 30.13
N ILE A 358 15.68 30.79 29.47
CA ILE A 358 16.79 29.82 29.45
C ILE A 358 18.02 30.41 28.76
N LYS A 359 17.83 31.07 27.60
CA LYS A 359 18.92 31.75 26.88
C LYS A 359 19.51 32.88 27.71
N PHE A 360 18.68 33.63 28.44
CA PHE A 360 19.16 34.68 29.33
C PHE A 360 20.02 34.12 30.46
N LEU A 361 19.56 33.04 31.12
CA LEU A 361 20.34 32.38 32.16
C LEU A 361 21.70 31.94 31.63
N ASN A 362 21.69 31.17 30.53
CA ASN A 362 22.89 30.60 29.95
C ASN A 362 23.94 31.65 29.54
N ASN A 363 23.51 32.82 29.06
CA ASN A 363 24.42 33.85 28.55
C ASN A 363 24.83 34.89 29.60
N TYR A 364 23.95 35.17 30.57
CA TYR A 364 24.09 36.35 31.41
C TYR A 364 24.11 36.07 32.91
N THR A 365 23.85 34.84 33.35
CA THR A 365 23.79 34.54 34.78
C THR A 365 24.73 33.42 35.20
N LYS A 366 24.95 33.36 36.50
CA LYS A 366 25.53 32.22 37.20
C LYS A 366 24.67 31.93 38.44
N PRO A 367 24.46 30.66 38.83
CA PRO A 367 23.75 30.37 40.05
C PRO A 367 24.41 31.01 41.28
N SER A 368 23.60 31.58 42.17
CA SER A 368 24.04 32.11 43.47
C SER A 368 23.88 31.03 44.54
N TYR A 369 24.88 30.87 45.39
CA TYR A 369 24.90 29.88 46.47
C TYR A 369 25.10 30.57 47.82
N HIS A 370 24.51 30.03 48.89
CA HIS A 370 24.90 30.44 50.24
C HIS A 370 26.30 29.89 50.56
N LYS A 371 27.04 30.56 51.45
CA LYS A 371 28.41 30.15 51.85
C LYS A 371 28.44 28.64 52.15
N ASN A 372 29.39 27.92 51.54
CA ASN A 372 29.61 26.46 51.66
C ASN A 372 28.51 25.53 51.11
N SER A 373 27.61 26.00 50.23
CA SER A 373 26.49 25.21 49.70
C SER A 373 26.40 25.19 48.15
N TYR A 374 27.50 24.83 47.47
CA TYR A 374 27.48 24.67 46.01
C TYR A 374 26.84 23.33 45.61
N LEU A 375 25.59 23.34 45.13
CA LEU A 375 24.95 22.14 44.58
C LEU A 375 25.45 21.88 43.15
N LYS A 376 25.93 20.65 42.90
CA LYS A 376 26.39 20.18 41.58
C LYS A 376 25.33 19.31 40.90
N ILE A 377 24.54 19.90 40.00
CA ILE A 377 23.62 19.13 39.12
C ILE A 377 24.42 18.70 37.87
N PRO A 378 24.36 17.43 37.45
CA PRO A 378 25.10 16.97 36.27
C PRO A 378 24.50 17.52 34.97
N GLU A 379 25.34 18.00 34.05
CA GLU A 379 24.94 18.50 32.72
C GLU A 379 24.50 17.40 31.75
N ASN A 380 24.81 16.13 32.06
CA ASN A 380 24.51 14.99 31.20
C ASN A 380 23.94 13.82 32.02
N LEU A 381 23.07 13.03 31.39
CA LEU A 381 22.61 11.77 31.96
C LEU A 381 23.75 10.74 32.00
N ASN A 382 24.36 10.59 33.17
CA ASN A 382 25.47 9.66 33.41
C ASN A 382 25.04 8.49 34.31
N GLY A 383 25.95 7.52 34.49
CA GLY A 383 25.67 6.33 35.29
C GLY A 383 25.35 6.61 36.77
N ASN A 384 25.94 7.64 37.38
CA ASN A 384 25.66 7.98 38.77
C ASN A 384 24.24 8.55 38.92
N LEU A 385 23.87 9.50 38.08
CA LEU A 385 22.50 10.01 38.06
C LEU A 385 21.50 8.89 37.76
N ALA A 386 21.79 8.03 36.79
CA ALA A 386 20.93 6.90 36.46
C ALA A 386 20.73 5.95 37.65
N GLN A 387 21.80 5.59 38.38
CA GLN A 387 21.67 4.76 39.58
C GLN A 387 20.86 5.44 40.69
N PHE A 388 21.05 6.75 40.88
CA PHE A 388 20.25 7.53 41.83
C PHE A 388 18.76 7.47 41.48
N LEU A 389 18.42 7.71 40.21
CA LEU A 389 17.04 7.67 39.71
C LEU A 389 16.44 6.26 39.84
N GLY A 390 17.20 5.21 39.54
CA GLY A 390 16.75 3.83 39.68
C GLY A 390 16.39 3.49 41.12
N TYR A 391 17.24 3.87 42.07
CA TYR A 391 16.96 3.67 43.50
C TYR A 391 15.79 4.52 43.98
N PHE A 392 15.73 5.78 43.54
CA PHE A 392 14.63 6.68 43.85
C PHE A 392 13.27 6.14 43.35
N MET A 393 13.25 5.60 42.13
CA MET A 393 12.06 4.98 41.57
C MET A 393 11.63 3.72 42.33
N GLY A 394 12.60 2.96 42.89
CA GLY A 394 12.36 1.78 43.73
C GLY A 394 11.81 2.16 45.11
N ASP A 395 12.63 2.72 45.99
CA ASP A 395 12.27 2.97 47.41
C ASP A 395 12.36 4.45 47.83
N GLY A 396 12.36 5.36 46.85
CA GLY A 396 12.36 6.79 47.08
C GLY A 396 10.98 7.42 47.21
N ASN A 397 10.90 8.53 47.96
CA ASN A 397 9.70 9.36 48.13
C ASN A 397 10.02 10.86 48.03
N PHE A 398 9.09 11.63 47.44
CA PHE A 398 9.05 13.09 47.52
C PHE A 398 8.36 13.52 48.82
N ASP A 399 8.97 14.41 49.59
CA ASP A 399 8.34 15.03 50.76
C ASP A 399 8.82 16.48 50.88
N ARG A 400 7.90 17.46 50.95
CA ARG A 400 8.16 18.88 51.32
C ARG A 400 9.56 19.42 50.96
N GLY A 401 9.94 19.38 49.68
CA GLY A 401 11.22 19.94 49.20
C GLY A 401 12.46 19.08 49.36
N ARG A 402 12.31 17.78 49.68
CA ARG A 402 13.39 16.82 49.83
C ARG A 402 13.05 15.47 49.18
N ILE A 403 14.12 14.76 48.82
CA ILE A 403 14.06 13.36 48.39
C ILE A 403 14.49 12.49 49.56
N THR A 404 13.74 11.43 49.83
CA THR A 404 14.04 10.49 50.92
C THR A 404 14.19 9.08 50.40
N PHE A 405 15.21 8.36 50.86
CA PHE A 405 15.41 6.93 50.60
C PHE A 405 15.25 6.17 51.92
N SER A 406 14.58 5.02 51.86
CA SER A 406 14.53 4.04 52.93
C SER A 406 15.31 2.79 52.50
N GLU A 407 15.83 2.02 53.47
CA GLU A 407 16.58 0.79 53.21
C GLU A 407 16.87 0.07 54.54
N GLN A 408 16.81 -1.26 54.56
CA GLN A 408 17.14 -2.07 55.73
C GLN A 408 18.63 -2.38 55.81
N ASP A 409 19.33 -2.49 54.68
CA ASP A 409 20.77 -2.75 54.64
C ASP A 409 21.58 -1.47 54.88
N LYS A 410 22.08 -1.31 56.12
CA LYS A 410 22.95 -0.19 56.55
C LYS A 410 24.10 0.06 55.57
N GLN A 411 24.68 -0.99 55.00
CA GLN A 411 25.83 -0.86 54.11
C GLN A 411 25.45 -0.19 52.78
N VAL A 412 24.30 -0.57 52.22
CA VAL A 412 23.77 0.04 51.00
C VAL A 412 23.54 1.52 51.25
N VAL A 413 22.88 1.87 52.37
CA VAL A 413 22.64 3.27 52.74
C VAL A 413 23.91 4.09 52.86
N LEU A 414 24.91 3.59 53.58
CA LEU A 414 26.16 4.33 53.77
C LEU A 414 26.92 4.50 52.45
N ASN A 415 26.88 3.50 51.57
CA ASN A 415 27.44 3.62 50.22
C ASN A 415 26.73 4.72 49.42
N TYR A 416 25.39 4.69 49.38
CA TYR A 416 24.57 5.67 48.69
C TYR A 416 24.78 7.08 49.26
N LYS A 417 24.86 7.23 50.59
CA LYS A 417 25.19 8.50 51.26
C LYS A 417 26.53 9.03 50.75
N ASN A 418 27.60 8.25 50.90
CA ASN A 418 28.95 8.69 50.53
C ASN A 418 29.06 9.03 49.04
N LYS A 419 28.46 8.20 48.20
CA LYS A 419 28.47 8.37 46.75
C LYS A 419 27.72 9.63 46.32
N PHE A 420 26.49 9.81 46.80
CA PHE A 420 25.63 10.90 46.32
C PHE A 420 25.84 12.22 47.04
N SER A 421 26.36 12.22 48.27
CA SER A 421 26.89 13.43 48.91
C SER A 421 28.00 14.05 48.08
N LYS A 422 28.99 13.25 47.64
CA LYS A 422 30.08 13.72 46.78
C LYS A 422 29.61 14.10 45.38
N PHE A 423 28.72 13.29 44.79
CA PHE A 423 28.27 13.51 43.41
C PHE A 423 27.49 14.81 43.23
N PHE A 424 26.54 15.10 44.12
CA PHE A 424 25.75 16.33 44.08
C PHE A 424 26.36 17.49 44.88
N ASN A 425 27.47 17.25 45.58
CA ASN A 425 28.05 18.17 46.55
C ASN A 425 27.02 18.69 47.55
N ILE A 426 26.30 17.77 48.19
CA ILE A 426 25.23 18.07 49.15
C ILE A 426 25.43 17.29 50.45
N ASN A 427 25.14 17.93 51.58
CA ASN A 427 25.09 17.23 52.86
C ASN A 427 23.84 16.35 52.92
N VAL A 428 24.03 15.03 52.87
CA VAL A 428 22.93 14.05 52.93
C VAL A 428 22.76 13.63 54.37
N SER A 429 21.62 13.99 54.96
CA SER A 429 21.27 13.55 56.31
C SER A 429 21.03 12.05 56.36
N TYR A 430 21.46 11.41 57.45
CA TYR A 430 21.26 9.99 57.72
C TYR A 430 20.58 9.83 59.08
N LYS A 431 19.56 8.98 59.16
CA LYS A 431 18.88 8.64 60.42
C LYS A 431 18.44 7.17 60.40
N PHE A 432 18.73 6.43 61.47
CA PHE A 432 18.13 5.11 61.68
C PHE A 432 16.76 5.27 62.36
N ARG A 433 15.74 4.55 61.89
CA ARG A 433 14.39 4.52 62.43
C ARG A 433 14.18 3.20 63.17
N THR A 434 14.50 3.18 64.46
CA THR A 434 14.43 2.00 65.33
C THR A 434 13.05 1.33 65.29
N GLU A 435 11.98 2.10 65.49
CA GLU A 435 10.59 1.61 65.48
C GLU A 435 10.17 0.91 64.19
N LYS A 436 10.75 1.29 63.04
CA LYS A 436 10.38 0.77 61.71
C LYS A 436 11.47 -0.09 61.08
N ASN A 437 12.58 -0.31 61.80
CA ASN A 437 13.75 -1.08 61.40
C ASN A 437 14.28 -0.76 59.99
N TYR A 438 14.49 0.53 59.69
CA TYR A 438 15.15 0.96 58.45
C TYR A 438 16.05 2.18 58.63
N HIS A 439 17.01 2.32 57.74
CA HIS A 439 17.91 3.46 57.59
C HIS A 439 17.34 4.45 56.56
N GLN A 440 17.34 5.73 56.91
CA GLN A 440 16.79 6.81 56.09
C GLN A 440 17.89 7.76 55.63
N LEU A 441 17.92 8.08 54.34
CA LEU A 441 18.66 9.22 53.79
C LEU A 441 17.70 10.34 53.40
N ARG A 442 18.11 11.59 53.59
CA ARG A 442 17.36 12.74 53.08
C ARG A 442 18.27 13.71 52.35
N PHE A 443 17.88 14.01 51.12
CA PHE A 443 18.50 14.97 50.21
C PHE A 443 17.64 16.24 50.21
N THR A 444 18.05 17.24 51.00
CA THR A 444 17.30 18.50 51.13
C THR A 444 17.79 19.50 50.09
N SER A 445 17.21 19.47 48.89
CA SER A 445 17.54 20.40 47.81
C SER A 445 16.37 20.58 46.86
N GLN A 446 15.77 21.78 46.90
CA GLN A 446 14.71 22.17 45.98
C GLN A 446 15.17 22.17 44.51
N PRO A 447 16.37 22.68 44.14
CA PRO A 447 16.85 22.59 42.77
C PRO A 447 17.00 21.14 42.26
N LEU A 448 17.47 20.22 43.11
CA LEU A 448 17.61 18.81 42.73
C LEU A 448 16.24 18.14 42.54
N LEU A 449 15.30 18.43 43.44
CA LEU A 449 13.93 17.92 43.34
C LEU A 449 13.27 18.42 42.05
N ARG A 450 13.39 19.73 41.76
CA ARG A 450 12.88 20.38 40.54
C ARG A 450 13.49 19.75 39.29
N PHE A 451 14.81 19.60 39.26
CA PHE A 451 15.52 18.94 38.17
C PHE A 451 14.97 17.54 37.90
N ILE A 452 14.78 16.73 38.93
CA ILE A 452 14.29 15.35 38.75
C ILE A 452 12.83 15.34 38.28
N SER A 453 11.96 16.17 38.87
CA SER A 453 10.53 16.21 38.50
C SER A 453 10.30 16.72 37.08
N GLU A 454 11.09 17.69 36.63
CA GLU A 454 10.96 18.26 35.29
C GLU A 454 11.65 17.39 34.22
N GLU A 455 12.84 16.84 34.51
CA GLU A 455 13.59 16.05 33.53
C GLU A 455 13.17 14.59 33.43
N PHE A 456 12.56 14.03 34.48
CA PHE A 456 12.10 12.64 34.55
C PHE A 456 10.67 12.55 35.09
N PRO A 457 9.69 13.17 34.40
CA PRO A 457 8.31 13.23 34.85
C PRO A 457 7.64 11.86 34.95
N GLU A 458 8.23 10.80 34.38
CA GLU A 458 7.75 9.43 34.49
C GLU A 458 7.93 8.84 35.90
N ILE A 459 8.83 9.41 36.71
CA ILE A 459 9.01 9.02 38.12
C ILE A 459 7.96 9.73 38.97
N LYS A 460 6.82 9.07 39.16
CA LYS A 460 5.66 9.55 39.92
C LYS A 460 5.39 8.64 41.12
N ASP A 461 4.11 8.46 41.47
CA ASP A 461 3.72 7.47 42.46
C ASP A 461 4.00 6.04 41.99
N LYS A 462 4.19 5.11 42.93
CA LYS A 462 4.61 3.72 42.64
C LYS A 462 3.66 2.96 41.71
N LYS A 463 2.38 3.34 41.64
CA LYS A 463 1.37 2.65 40.83
C LYS A 463 1.39 3.10 39.37
N THR A 464 1.68 4.37 39.12
CA THR A 464 1.59 4.97 37.77
C THR A 464 2.93 5.27 37.14
N GLN A 465 4.02 5.24 37.91
CA GLN A 465 5.36 5.51 37.38
C GLN A 465 5.72 4.58 36.22
N GLU A 466 6.42 5.12 35.24
CA GLU A 466 6.93 4.39 34.09
C GLU A 466 8.45 4.57 34.00
N PHE A 467 9.11 3.65 33.28
CA PHE A 467 10.55 3.68 33.12
C PHE A 467 10.98 4.97 32.41
N PRO A 468 11.92 5.78 32.96
CA PRO A 468 12.27 7.06 32.39
C PRO A 468 12.77 6.97 30.94
N LEU A 469 12.14 7.72 30.02
CA LEU A 469 12.36 7.61 28.59
C LEU A 469 13.79 7.94 28.19
N LYS A 470 14.37 8.98 28.81
CA LYS A 470 15.77 9.38 28.60
C LYS A 470 16.74 8.26 28.99
N VAL A 471 16.42 7.45 30.00
CA VAL A 471 17.25 6.30 30.40
C VAL A 471 17.11 5.15 29.40
N LEU A 472 15.89 4.86 28.92
CA LEU A 472 15.66 3.85 27.89
C LEU A 472 16.41 4.16 26.58
N LYS A 473 16.47 5.44 26.19
CA LYS A 473 17.18 5.92 24.98
C LYS A 473 18.71 6.04 25.18
N SER A 474 19.21 5.88 26.40
CA SER A 474 20.63 6.05 26.73
C SER A 474 21.51 4.84 26.38
N LYS A 475 22.83 5.03 26.47
CA LYS A 475 23.85 3.97 26.34
C LYS A 475 23.63 2.86 27.37
N ASN A 476 24.00 1.61 27.02
CA ASN A 476 23.87 0.44 27.89
C ASN A 476 24.50 0.64 29.29
N LYS A 477 25.61 1.38 29.40
CA LYS A 477 26.23 1.70 30.70
C LYS A 477 25.31 2.52 31.62
N VAL A 478 24.57 3.47 31.07
CA VAL A 478 23.62 4.31 31.83
C VAL A 478 22.41 3.46 32.25
N LEU A 479 21.81 2.72 31.31
CA LEU A 479 20.69 1.83 31.60
C LEU A 479 21.05 0.77 32.66
N ALA A 480 22.23 0.18 32.58
CA ALA A 480 22.69 -0.81 33.54
C ALA A 480 22.80 -0.23 34.97
N GLN A 481 23.28 1.02 35.10
CA GLN A 481 23.36 1.67 36.40
C GLN A 481 21.98 2.03 36.95
N PHE A 482 21.03 2.45 36.10
CA PHE A 482 19.64 2.62 36.51
C PHE A 482 19.05 1.32 37.05
N LEU A 483 19.16 0.24 36.28
CA LEU A 483 18.70 -1.08 36.71
C LEU A 483 19.38 -1.50 38.01
N LYS A 484 20.68 -1.23 38.18
CA LYS A 484 21.39 -1.52 39.45
C LYS A 484 20.74 -0.79 40.62
N GLY A 485 20.46 0.50 40.48
CA GLY A 485 19.78 1.29 41.52
C GLY A 485 18.40 0.73 41.86
N PHE A 486 17.63 0.36 40.84
CA PHE A 486 16.29 -0.21 41.02
C PHE A 486 16.33 -1.61 41.67
N PHE A 487 17.25 -2.49 41.25
CA PHE A 487 17.47 -3.80 41.85
C PHE A 487 18.08 -3.72 43.26
N ASP A 488 18.85 -2.67 43.58
CA ASP A 488 19.31 -2.46 44.95
C ASP A 488 18.12 -2.23 45.88
N ALA A 489 17.17 -1.37 45.48
CA ALA A 489 15.96 -1.06 46.22
C ALA A 489 14.95 -2.22 46.26
N GLU A 490 14.54 -2.74 45.09
CA GLU A 490 13.41 -3.67 44.96
C GLU A 490 13.83 -5.14 44.76
N GLY A 491 15.10 -5.37 44.42
CA GLY A 491 15.59 -6.67 43.99
C GLY A 491 15.90 -7.61 45.15
N TYR A 492 15.56 -8.88 44.98
CA TYR A 492 15.89 -9.96 45.91
C TYR A 492 16.66 -11.08 45.22
N VAL A 493 17.40 -11.86 46.03
CA VAL A 493 18.10 -13.06 45.59
C VAL A 493 17.61 -14.22 46.45
N VAL A 494 16.97 -15.19 45.79
CA VAL A 494 16.50 -16.45 46.39
C VAL A 494 17.33 -17.62 45.86
N SER A 495 17.07 -18.83 46.36
CA SER A 495 17.86 -20.03 46.07
C SER A 495 17.94 -20.40 44.59
N ASP A 496 16.96 -19.99 43.77
CA ASP A 496 16.84 -20.39 42.37
C ASP A 496 16.88 -19.23 41.36
N SER A 497 16.78 -17.99 41.82
CA SER A 497 16.56 -16.83 40.96
C SER A 497 16.93 -15.49 41.60
N VAL A 498 17.18 -14.50 40.74
CA VAL A 498 17.14 -13.08 41.08
C VAL A 498 15.80 -12.53 40.62
N GLY A 499 15.13 -11.70 41.43
CA GLY A 499 13.85 -11.17 41.02
C GLY A 499 13.46 -9.85 41.65
N ILE A 500 12.35 -9.32 41.15
CA ILE A 500 11.65 -8.13 41.63
C ILE A 500 10.15 -8.48 41.69
N ALA A 501 9.42 -7.85 42.60
CA ALA A 501 7.96 -7.94 42.67
C ALA A 501 7.37 -6.52 42.76
N SER A 502 6.33 -6.23 41.98
CA SER A 502 5.64 -4.93 42.04
C SER A 502 4.17 -5.08 41.65
N ILE A 503 3.34 -4.14 42.10
CA ILE A 503 1.94 -4.00 41.65
C ILE A 503 1.82 -3.31 40.28
N ASN A 504 2.91 -2.73 39.76
CA ASN A 504 2.93 -1.99 38.50
C ASN A 504 3.33 -2.89 37.33
N LYS A 505 2.33 -3.38 36.58
CA LYS A 505 2.49 -4.26 35.40
C LYS A 505 3.41 -3.65 34.33
N ILE A 506 3.21 -2.37 34.03
CA ILE A 506 3.87 -1.67 32.94
C ILE A 506 5.36 -1.54 33.22
N LEU A 507 5.72 -1.09 34.42
CA LEU A 507 7.11 -0.93 34.84
C LEU A 507 7.87 -2.26 34.78
N ILE A 508 7.28 -3.34 35.30
CA ILE A 508 7.92 -4.65 35.28
C ILE A 508 8.10 -5.14 33.83
N GLY A 509 7.14 -4.88 32.95
CA GLY A 509 7.27 -5.16 31.52
C GLY A 509 8.37 -4.32 30.85
N GLN A 510 8.50 -3.04 31.18
CA GLN A 510 9.58 -2.18 30.67
C GLN A 510 10.97 -2.65 31.16
N ILE A 511 11.07 -3.14 32.40
CA ILE A 511 12.29 -3.76 32.92
C ILE A 511 12.61 -5.05 32.17
N LEU A 512 11.62 -5.90 31.89
CA LEU A 512 11.80 -7.12 31.08
C LEU A 512 12.47 -6.82 29.74
N PHE A 513 11.91 -5.87 28.97
CA PHE A 513 12.50 -5.46 27.69
C PHE A 513 13.88 -4.84 27.85
N SER A 514 14.10 -4.03 28.90
CA SER A 514 15.40 -3.41 29.19
C SER A 514 16.50 -4.44 29.45
N LEU A 515 16.17 -5.56 30.10
CA LEU A 515 17.11 -6.65 30.38
C LEU A 515 17.57 -7.37 29.10
N LEU A 516 16.73 -7.44 28.06
CA LEU A 516 17.10 -8.04 26.76
C LEU A 516 18.26 -7.30 26.08
N ARG A 517 18.51 -6.01 26.38
CA ARG A 517 19.69 -5.29 25.85
C ARG A 517 21.02 -5.86 26.34
N PHE A 518 20.99 -6.57 27.46
CA PHE A 518 22.14 -7.24 28.08
C PHE A 518 22.12 -8.75 27.86
N SER A 519 21.20 -9.24 27.03
CA SER A 519 20.89 -10.67 26.93
C SER A 519 20.66 -11.28 28.31
N ILE A 520 19.86 -10.62 29.14
CA ILE A 520 19.36 -11.15 30.41
C ILE A 520 17.89 -11.49 30.15
N ILE A 521 17.60 -12.79 30.11
CA ILE A 521 16.25 -13.30 29.89
C ILE A 521 15.59 -13.48 31.26
N ALA A 522 14.37 -12.99 31.40
CA ALA A 522 13.61 -13.10 32.63
C ALA A 522 12.19 -13.60 32.32
N SER A 523 11.62 -14.30 33.30
CA SER A 523 10.20 -14.64 33.31
C SER A 523 9.39 -13.48 33.87
N PHE A 524 8.24 -13.21 33.26
CA PHE A 524 7.22 -12.30 33.73
C PHE A 524 6.04 -13.12 34.26
N ILE A 525 5.79 -13.04 35.55
CA ILE A 525 4.81 -13.87 36.25
C ILE A 525 3.76 -12.97 36.89
N GLU A 526 2.50 -13.15 36.52
CA GLU A 526 1.36 -12.54 37.19
C GLU A 526 0.89 -13.47 38.31
N PHE A 527 0.99 -13.01 39.55
CA PHE A 527 0.54 -13.72 40.73
C PHE A 527 -0.80 -13.15 41.20
N ASP A 528 -1.82 -14.00 41.21
CA ASP A 528 -3.14 -13.66 41.73
C ASP A 528 -3.08 -13.60 43.26
N ASN A 529 -3.39 -12.44 43.81
CA ASN A 529 -3.31 -12.16 45.24
C ASN A 529 -4.69 -12.14 45.92
N ARG A 530 -5.75 -12.69 45.28
CA ARG A 530 -7.12 -12.68 45.83
C ARG A 530 -7.23 -13.31 47.23
N ASN A 531 -6.37 -14.27 47.57
CA ASN A 531 -6.33 -14.94 48.88
C ASN A 531 -5.47 -14.21 49.94
N ASN A 532 -4.92 -13.03 49.61
CA ASN A 532 -4.09 -12.27 50.54
C ASN A 532 -4.95 -11.37 51.44
N PRO A 533 -4.77 -11.42 52.78
CA PRO A 533 -5.58 -10.65 53.71
C PRO A 533 -5.34 -9.12 53.62
N TYR A 534 -4.22 -8.68 53.06
CA TYR A 534 -3.84 -7.26 53.01
C TYR A 534 -4.15 -6.57 51.68
N SER A 535 -4.10 -7.28 50.55
CA SER A 535 -4.38 -6.68 49.24
C SER A 535 -4.81 -7.71 48.20
N LYS A 536 -6.00 -7.53 47.64
CA LYS A 536 -6.54 -8.39 46.58
C LYS A 536 -5.98 -8.09 45.18
N LYS A 537 -5.04 -7.12 45.05
CA LYS A 537 -4.48 -6.71 43.75
C LYS A 537 -3.40 -7.69 43.27
N PRO A 538 -3.33 -8.00 41.97
CA PRO A 538 -2.31 -8.89 41.43
C PRO A 538 -0.90 -8.30 41.62
N ILE A 539 0.07 -9.18 41.85
CA ILE A 539 1.49 -8.84 41.97
C ILE A 539 2.23 -9.39 40.76
N TYR A 540 3.00 -8.54 40.09
CA TYR A 540 3.80 -8.89 38.94
C TYR A 540 5.24 -9.13 39.38
N LYS A 541 5.76 -10.32 39.07
CA LYS A 541 7.11 -10.75 39.44
C LYS A 541 7.96 -10.92 38.19
N LEU A 542 9.17 -10.38 38.24
CA LEU A 542 10.20 -10.63 37.26
C LEU A 542 11.24 -11.56 37.87
N LYS A 543 11.57 -12.66 37.19
CA LYS A 543 12.54 -13.66 37.69
C LYS A 543 13.59 -14.02 36.64
N ILE A 544 14.85 -13.86 36.99
CA ILE A 544 16.03 -14.28 36.23
C ILE A 544 16.53 -15.59 36.84
N ASN A 545 16.50 -16.69 36.08
CA ASN A 545 16.79 -18.03 36.60
C ASN A 545 17.91 -18.76 35.84
N ASP A 546 18.09 -18.52 34.54
CA ASP A 546 19.11 -19.22 33.76
C ASP A 546 20.52 -18.70 34.08
N LYS A 547 21.47 -19.64 34.07
CA LYS A 547 22.86 -19.37 34.48
C LYS A 547 23.52 -18.26 33.66
N LYS A 548 23.32 -18.25 32.33
CA LYS A 548 23.89 -17.22 31.43
C LYS A 548 23.33 -15.84 31.74
N SER A 549 22.02 -15.72 31.94
CA SER A 549 21.40 -14.45 32.37
C SER A 549 21.85 -14.01 33.75
N LEU A 550 22.03 -14.91 34.70
CA LEU A 550 22.55 -14.57 36.04
C LEU A 550 24.00 -14.08 35.98
N ILE A 551 24.85 -14.68 35.14
CA ILE A 551 26.21 -14.22 34.87
C ILE A 551 26.18 -12.82 34.23
N ASN A 552 25.34 -12.62 33.21
CA ASN A 552 25.17 -11.31 32.56
C ASN A 552 24.65 -10.26 33.54
N PHE A 553 23.69 -10.62 34.41
CA PHE A 553 23.17 -9.76 35.46
C PHE A 553 24.30 -9.36 36.41
N ARG A 554 25.09 -10.30 36.92
CA ARG A 554 26.25 -10.03 37.78
C ARG A 554 27.27 -9.12 37.09
N LYS A 555 27.54 -9.35 35.80
CA LYS A 555 28.55 -8.64 35.01
C LYS A 555 28.15 -7.19 34.72
N PHE A 556 26.90 -6.96 34.28
CA PHE A 556 26.47 -5.66 33.77
C PHE A 556 25.75 -4.82 34.83
N ILE A 557 24.93 -5.44 35.67
CA ILE A 557 24.03 -4.75 36.61
C ILE A 557 24.54 -4.94 38.04
N GLY A 558 24.50 -6.17 38.55
CA GLY A 558 24.94 -6.53 39.89
C GLY A 558 24.14 -5.86 41.01
N PHE A 559 24.68 -5.94 42.24
CA PHE A 559 24.13 -5.27 43.43
C PHE A 559 25.21 -4.42 44.09
N THR A 560 24.78 -3.45 44.89
CA THR A 560 25.63 -2.72 45.84
C THR A 560 25.74 -3.47 47.17
N SER A 561 24.68 -4.16 47.60
CA SER A 561 24.71 -4.98 48.82
C SER A 561 25.69 -6.14 48.71
N ILE A 562 26.61 -6.27 49.68
CA ILE A 562 27.54 -7.40 49.76
C ILE A 562 26.77 -8.71 49.99
N LYS A 563 25.73 -8.68 50.84
CA LYS A 563 24.88 -9.84 51.14
C LYS A 563 24.20 -10.37 49.88
N LYS A 564 23.55 -9.49 49.10
CA LYS A 564 22.90 -9.87 47.82
C LYS A 564 23.95 -10.36 46.80
N THR A 565 25.12 -9.73 46.75
CA THR A 565 26.22 -10.13 45.86
C THR A 565 26.76 -11.53 46.19
N LYS A 566 26.97 -11.86 47.47
CA LYS A 566 27.40 -13.21 47.90
C LYS A 566 26.34 -14.26 47.55
N LYS A 567 25.06 -13.98 47.83
CA LYS A 567 23.94 -14.85 47.44
C LYS A 567 23.90 -15.10 45.93
N LEU A 568 24.09 -14.05 45.11
CA LEU A 568 24.11 -14.16 43.65
C LEU A 568 25.27 -15.04 43.16
N LYS A 569 26.47 -14.89 43.75
CA LYS A 569 27.61 -15.75 43.41
C LYS A 569 27.31 -17.22 43.70
N ASN A 570 26.79 -17.52 44.88
CA ASN A 570 26.43 -18.89 45.27
C ASN A 570 25.32 -19.47 44.37
N LEU A 571 24.31 -18.66 44.05
CA LEU A 571 23.26 -19.03 43.10
C LEU A 571 23.83 -19.42 41.72
N ILE A 572 24.78 -18.66 41.18
CA ILE A 572 25.40 -18.96 39.89
C ILE A 572 26.19 -20.27 39.93
N ILE A 573 26.94 -20.51 41.02
CA ILE A 573 27.73 -21.74 41.21
C ILE A 573 26.82 -22.96 41.22
N ASN A 574 25.71 -22.89 41.97
CA ASN A 574 24.78 -24.01 42.15
C ASN A 574 23.84 -24.24 40.94
N LYS A 575 23.86 -23.39 39.92
CA LYS A 575 23.03 -23.56 38.72
C LYS A 575 23.67 -24.49 37.69
N SER A 576 22.85 -25.40 37.17
CA SER A 576 23.20 -26.26 36.03
C SER A 576 23.53 -25.44 34.77
N ASN A 577 24.42 -25.98 33.95
CA ASN A 577 24.73 -25.43 32.62
C ASN A 577 23.64 -25.75 31.59
N LYS A 578 22.80 -26.77 31.84
CA LYS A 578 21.66 -27.10 30.97
C LYS A 578 20.59 -26.01 31.13
N SER A 579 20.24 -25.34 30.03
CA SER A 579 19.27 -24.24 30.02
C SER A 579 18.06 -24.59 29.17
N LEU A 580 16.88 -24.60 29.79
CA LEU A 580 15.60 -24.70 29.08
C LEU A 580 15.15 -23.36 28.48
N VAL A 581 15.84 -22.27 28.82
CA VAL A 581 15.52 -20.89 28.40
C VAL A 581 16.13 -20.58 27.03
N ARG A 582 17.40 -20.98 26.81
CA ARG A 582 18.15 -20.62 25.60
C ARG A 582 18.26 -21.80 24.65
N GLN A 583 17.12 -22.19 24.11
CA GLN A 583 17.05 -23.26 23.13
C GLN A 583 17.34 -22.73 21.73
N LEU A 584 18.28 -23.37 21.04
CA LEU A 584 18.60 -23.04 19.66
C LEU A 584 17.44 -23.45 18.73
N ILE A 585 17.29 -22.70 17.64
CA ILE A 585 16.34 -23.00 16.56
C ILE A 585 16.97 -24.11 15.70
N PRO A 586 16.28 -25.24 15.45
CA PRO A 586 16.72 -26.24 14.48
C PRO A 586 16.67 -25.60 13.08
N ILE A 587 17.76 -25.69 12.34
CA ILE A 587 17.89 -25.03 11.04
C ILE A 587 18.20 -26.10 9.99
N ASN A 588 17.48 -26.05 8.88
CA ASN A 588 17.75 -26.90 7.71
C ASN A 588 19.16 -26.61 7.16
N TYR A 589 19.80 -27.64 6.58
CA TYR A 589 21.18 -27.64 6.10
C TYR A 589 21.58 -26.47 5.15
N ARG A 590 20.62 -25.76 4.53
CA ARG A 590 20.85 -24.64 3.60
C ARG A 590 21.24 -23.31 4.26
N ILE A 591 21.04 -23.11 5.56
CA ILE A 591 21.43 -21.87 6.28
C ILE A 591 22.64 -22.15 7.18
N LYS A 592 23.67 -22.81 6.61
CA LYS A 592 24.96 -23.05 7.27
C LYS A 592 25.93 -21.89 7.00
N THR A 593 25.67 -20.72 7.58
CA THR A 593 26.70 -19.68 7.73
C THR A 593 26.57 -18.99 9.09
N ASN A 594 27.46 -19.34 10.01
CA ASN A 594 27.78 -18.64 11.28
C ASN A 594 26.60 -18.16 12.16
N LEU A 595 25.93 -19.10 12.84
CA LEU A 595 24.93 -18.82 13.89
C LEU A 595 25.51 -18.46 15.27
N LYS A 596 26.84 -18.30 15.39
CA LYS A 596 27.48 -17.70 16.58
C LYS A 596 27.13 -16.20 16.62
N GLY A 597 25.88 -15.86 16.97
CA GLY A 597 25.43 -14.46 17.03
C GLY A 597 23.96 -14.19 16.73
N ALA A 598 23.11 -15.23 16.57
CA ALA A 598 21.67 -15.04 16.41
C ALA A 598 21.09 -14.25 17.60
N ASP A 599 20.22 -13.29 17.31
CA ASP A 599 19.56 -12.45 18.32
C ASP A 599 18.19 -13.04 18.73
N ILE A 600 17.85 -14.25 18.29
CA ILE A 600 16.55 -14.93 18.47
C ILE A 600 16.74 -16.35 19.02
N ILE A 601 15.85 -16.78 19.91
CA ILE A 601 15.74 -18.13 20.46
C ILE A 601 14.30 -18.64 20.38
N ARG A 602 14.10 -19.94 20.62
CA ARG A 602 12.76 -20.54 20.71
C ARG A 602 12.34 -20.82 22.16
N VAL A 603 11.05 -20.71 22.44
CA VAL A 603 10.45 -20.91 23.76
C VAL A 603 9.20 -21.79 23.67
N LYS A 604 9.13 -22.83 24.50
CA LYS A 604 8.02 -23.79 24.48
C LYS A 604 6.74 -23.20 25.12
N ILE A 605 5.59 -23.45 24.51
CA ILE A 605 4.29 -23.14 25.09
C ILE A 605 4.02 -24.02 26.32
N ARG A 606 3.51 -23.41 27.39
CA ARG A 606 3.10 -24.09 28.63
C ARG A 606 1.59 -24.25 28.72
N LYS A 607 0.84 -23.22 28.34
CA LYS A 607 -0.61 -23.15 28.51
C LYS A 607 -1.25 -22.27 27.45
N ILE A 608 -2.45 -22.62 27.01
CA ILE A 608 -3.29 -21.82 26.12
C ILE A 608 -4.67 -21.75 26.79
N ASP A 609 -5.11 -20.53 27.13
CA ASP A 609 -6.43 -20.28 27.72
C ASP A 609 -7.29 -19.47 26.74
N ILE A 610 -8.58 -19.80 26.66
CA ILE A 610 -9.57 -19.02 25.90
C ILE A 610 -10.47 -18.31 26.91
N ILE A 611 -10.44 -16.98 26.90
CA ILE A 611 -11.21 -16.16 27.82
C ILE A 611 -12.37 -15.53 27.06
N ASN A 612 -13.60 -15.85 27.43
CA ASN A 612 -14.80 -15.21 26.87
C ASN A 612 -15.00 -13.84 27.54
N LYS A 613 -14.47 -12.81 26.90
CA LYS A 613 -14.55 -11.42 27.38
C LYS A 613 -14.44 -10.47 26.20
N LYS A 614 -15.49 -9.67 25.98
CA LYS A 614 -15.50 -8.59 24.99
C LYS A 614 -14.38 -7.59 25.31
N THR A 615 -13.38 -7.52 24.44
CA THR A 615 -12.12 -6.82 24.71
C THR A 615 -11.70 -6.00 23.49
N LYS A 616 -11.32 -4.74 23.72
CA LYS A 616 -10.69 -3.90 22.71
C LYS A 616 -9.27 -4.41 22.44
N MET A 617 -8.91 -4.50 21.18
CA MET A 617 -7.64 -4.99 20.68
C MET A 617 -7.08 -4.01 19.65
N VAL A 618 -5.76 -3.99 19.52
CA VAL A 618 -5.01 -3.17 18.58
C VAL A 618 -4.32 -4.07 17.59
N ASP A 619 -4.28 -3.61 16.35
CA ASP A 619 -3.56 -4.26 15.28
C ASP A 619 -2.66 -3.21 14.61
N ILE A 620 -1.45 -3.61 14.26
CA ILE A 620 -0.46 -2.73 13.63
C ILE A 620 0.13 -3.44 12.43
N SER A 621 0.31 -2.71 11.34
CA SER A 621 1.04 -3.18 10.19
C SER A 621 2.48 -2.67 10.23
N VAL A 622 3.45 -3.56 10.05
CA VAL A 622 4.88 -3.27 10.11
C VAL A 622 5.52 -3.78 8.82
N LYS A 623 6.42 -3.01 8.19
CA LYS A 623 7.02 -3.36 6.89
C LYS A 623 7.63 -4.77 6.85
N ASN A 624 8.34 -5.17 7.90
CA ASN A 624 8.94 -6.49 8.05
C ASN A 624 7.97 -7.57 8.57
N LYS A 625 6.66 -7.31 8.54
CA LYS A 625 5.58 -8.27 8.85
C LYS A 625 5.55 -8.85 10.27
N ASN A 626 6.44 -8.41 11.16
CA ASN A 626 6.47 -8.84 12.54
C ASN A 626 7.05 -7.75 13.44
N PHE A 627 6.87 -7.90 14.75
CA PHE A 627 7.42 -7.02 15.76
C PHE A 627 7.56 -7.76 17.10
N ILE A 628 8.28 -7.15 18.04
CA ILE A 628 8.43 -7.69 19.40
C ILE A 628 7.30 -7.16 20.28
N ALA A 629 6.51 -8.07 20.87
CA ALA A 629 5.39 -7.77 21.76
C ALA A 629 5.48 -8.63 23.03
N ASN A 630 5.44 -8.01 24.21
CA ASN A 630 5.56 -8.67 25.53
C ASN A 630 6.73 -9.69 25.62
N GLY A 631 7.83 -9.41 24.93
CA GLY A 631 9.01 -10.28 24.88
C GLY A 631 8.94 -11.46 23.90
N LEU A 632 7.90 -11.56 23.08
CA LEU A 632 7.75 -12.56 22.00
C LEU A 632 7.81 -11.88 20.63
N ILE A 633 8.15 -12.65 19.59
CA ILE A 633 8.06 -12.20 18.19
C ILE A 633 6.69 -12.60 17.66
N VAL A 634 5.91 -11.60 17.25
CA VAL A 634 4.53 -11.77 16.80
C VAL A 634 4.37 -11.23 15.37
N HIS A 635 3.51 -11.87 14.58
CA HIS A 635 3.24 -11.47 13.19
C HIS A 635 2.25 -10.27 13.14
N ASN A 636 2.24 -9.52 12.03
CA ASN A 636 1.26 -8.46 11.74
C ASN A 636 0.06 -8.96 10.90
N SER A 637 -1.10 -8.36 11.02
CA SER A 637 -2.31 -8.84 10.33
C SER A 637 -2.36 -8.79 8.80
N GLN A 638 -1.59 -7.91 8.15
CA GLN A 638 -1.82 -7.60 6.73
C GLN A 638 -1.20 -8.62 5.75
N ALA A 639 -0.24 -9.46 6.16
CA ALA A 639 0.51 -10.24 5.17
C ALA A 639 -0.26 -11.42 4.55
N ARG A 640 -1.23 -12.03 5.23
CA ARG A 640 -1.90 -13.23 4.68
C ARG A 640 -2.90 -12.89 3.58
N PHE A 641 -3.74 -11.88 3.77
CA PHE A 641 -4.75 -11.53 2.77
C PHE A 641 -4.19 -10.68 1.64
N ALA A 642 -3.14 -9.88 1.88
CA ALA A 642 -2.45 -9.22 0.78
C ALA A 642 -1.71 -10.24 -0.08
N ARG A 643 -1.00 -11.21 0.52
CA ARG A 643 -0.29 -12.27 -0.21
C ARG A 643 -1.22 -13.25 -0.93
N LEU A 644 -2.30 -13.73 -0.28
CA LEU A 644 -3.29 -14.57 -0.97
C LEU A 644 -4.01 -13.82 -2.08
N ARG A 645 -4.21 -12.50 -1.96
CA ARG A 645 -4.78 -11.68 -3.03
C ARG A 645 -3.76 -11.38 -4.13
N GLU A 646 -2.50 -11.09 -3.81
CA GLU A 646 -1.43 -10.93 -4.81
C GLU A 646 -1.19 -12.23 -5.56
N GLU A 647 -1.06 -13.36 -4.85
CA GLU A 647 -0.89 -14.68 -5.47
C GLU A 647 -2.13 -15.06 -6.29
N ALA A 648 -3.35 -14.86 -5.77
CA ALA A 648 -4.58 -15.15 -6.52
C ALA A 648 -4.81 -14.18 -7.69
N ALA A 649 -4.46 -12.90 -7.56
CA ALA A 649 -4.55 -11.92 -8.64
C ALA A 649 -3.50 -12.22 -9.71
N HIS A 650 -2.29 -12.61 -9.30
CA HIS A 650 -1.23 -13.01 -10.22
C HIS A 650 -1.61 -14.26 -11.01
N GLU A 651 -2.19 -15.28 -10.38
CA GLU A 651 -2.72 -16.46 -11.07
C GLU A 651 -3.95 -16.12 -11.95
N PHE A 652 -4.79 -15.18 -11.51
CA PHE A 652 -5.92 -14.69 -12.32
C PHE A 652 -5.44 -13.96 -13.59
N TYR A 653 -4.46 -13.07 -13.47
CA TYR A 653 -3.83 -12.37 -14.60
C TYR A 653 -3.12 -13.31 -15.56
N LYS A 654 -2.45 -14.36 -15.05
CA LYS A 654 -1.91 -15.42 -15.92
C LYS A 654 -2.98 -16.08 -16.76
N ARG A 655 -4.11 -16.48 -16.16
CA ARG A 655 -5.21 -17.12 -16.89
C ARG A 655 -5.79 -16.22 -17.97
N ILE A 656 -5.97 -14.93 -17.68
CA ILE A 656 -6.40 -13.93 -18.68
C ILE A 656 -5.39 -13.86 -19.83
N ALA A 657 -4.09 -13.76 -19.50
CA ALA A 657 -3.04 -13.65 -20.49
C ALA A 657 -2.87 -14.94 -21.31
N GLU A 658 -3.06 -16.13 -20.74
CA GLU A 658 -3.05 -17.41 -21.46
C GLU A 658 -4.12 -17.47 -22.55
N ILE A 659 -5.34 -17.05 -22.23
CA ILE A 659 -6.44 -16.97 -23.21
C ILE A 659 -6.11 -15.91 -24.26
N ALA A 660 -5.73 -14.70 -23.85
CA ALA A 660 -5.37 -13.64 -24.79
C ALA A 660 -4.20 -14.05 -25.71
N ASN A 661 -3.17 -14.71 -25.17
CA ASN A 661 -2.05 -15.23 -25.94
C ASN A 661 -2.51 -16.27 -26.96
N THR A 662 -3.38 -17.20 -26.58
CA THR A 662 -3.86 -18.26 -27.47
C THR A 662 -4.72 -17.69 -28.61
N GLU A 663 -5.71 -16.88 -28.26
CA GLU A 663 -6.71 -16.36 -29.20
C GLU A 663 -6.11 -15.29 -30.13
N PHE A 664 -5.32 -14.37 -29.59
CA PHE A 664 -4.74 -13.27 -30.39
C PHE A 664 -3.54 -13.70 -31.22
N LEU A 665 -2.74 -14.68 -30.78
CA LEU A 665 -1.68 -15.25 -31.62
C LEU A 665 -2.25 -16.08 -32.78
N GLY A 666 -3.37 -16.78 -32.56
CA GLY A 666 -4.08 -17.51 -33.62
C GLY A 666 -4.55 -16.62 -34.77
N MET A 667 -4.71 -15.31 -34.52
CA MET A 667 -5.16 -14.31 -35.52
C MET A 667 -4.10 -13.25 -35.83
N LYS A 668 -2.81 -13.55 -35.57
CA LYS A 668 -1.70 -12.58 -35.64
C LYS A 668 -1.60 -11.81 -36.96
N GLU A 669 -1.96 -12.43 -38.09
CA GLU A 669 -1.92 -11.81 -39.43
C GLU A 669 -3.01 -10.74 -39.64
N HIS A 670 -4.11 -10.80 -38.89
CA HIS A 670 -5.26 -9.89 -39.03
C HIS A 670 -5.45 -8.95 -37.83
N LEU A 671 -4.75 -9.20 -36.72
CA LEU A 671 -4.81 -8.36 -35.52
C LEU A 671 -3.96 -7.09 -35.67
N LYS A 672 -4.61 -5.92 -35.72
CA LYS A 672 -3.96 -4.61 -35.89
C LYS A 672 -3.40 -4.08 -34.58
N GLY A 673 -4.18 -4.13 -33.51
CA GLY A 673 -3.76 -3.67 -32.19
C GLY A 673 -4.57 -4.28 -31.07
N ILE A 674 -4.11 -4.08 -29.84
CA ILE A 674 -4.78 -4.51 -28.61
C ILE A 674 -5.01 -3.28 -27.72
N ILE A 675 -6.20 -3.15 -27.17
CA ILE A 675 -6.55 -2.10 -26.21
C ILE A 675 -6.85 -2.78 -24.87
N ILE A 676 -6.28 -2.26 -23.79
CA ILE A 676 -6.47 -2.79 -22.44
C ILE A 676 -7.20 -1.76 -21.57
N GLY A 677 -8.37 -2.12 -21.05
CA GLY A 677 -9.19 -1.32 -20.16
C GLY A 677 -9.21 -1.87 -18.74
N GLY A 678 -9.29 -1.00 -17.73
CA GLY A 678 -9.57 -1.42 -16.37
C GLY A 678 -9.63 -0.26 -15.37
N PRO A 679 -10.25 -0.45 -14.19
CA PRO A 679 -10.33 0.59 -13.18
C PRO A 679 -9.01 0.75 -12.41
N GLY A 680 -8.51 1.99 -12.33
CA GLY A 680 -7.37 2.34 -11.48
C GLY A 680 -6.07 1.62 -11.91
N PRO A 681 -5.17 1.25 -10.98
CA PRO A 681 -3.83 0.75 -11.30
C PRO A 681 -3.79 -0.70 -11.84
N THR A 682 -4.96 -1.36 -11.98
CA THR A 682 -5.06 -2.79 -12.30
C THR A 682 -4.56 -3.09 -13.72
N LYS A 683 -4.94 -2.25 -14.69
CA LYS A 683 -4.54 -2.37 -16.10
C LYS A 683 -3.03 -2.16 -16.30
N GLU A 684 -2.43 -1.24 -15.55
CA GLU A 684 -0.98 -0.97 -15.56
C GLU A 684 -0.24 -2.17 -14.99
N THR A 685 -0.75 -2.75 -13.89
CA THR A 685 -0.16 -3.94 -13.27
C THR A 685 -0.19 -5.12 -14.24
N PHE A 686 -1.34 -5.38 -14.86
CA PHE A 686 -1.52 -6.43 -15.88
C PHE A 686 -0.61 -6.23 -17.09
N PHE A 687 -0.48 -5.00 -17.60
CA PHE A 687 0.36 -4.71 -18.77
C PHE A 687 1.87 -4.76 -18.47
N HIS A 688 2.31 -4.20 -17.34
CA HIS A 688 3.73 -4.08 -17.02
C HIS A 688 4.34 -5.41 -16.60
N GLU A 689 3.60 -6.23 -15.86
CA GLU A 689 4.04 -7.57 -15.53
C GLU A 689 4.14 -8.46 -16.79
N ALA A 690 5.03 -9.46 -16.77
CA ALA A 690 5.41 -10.24 -17.95
C ALA A 690 4.40 -11.36 -18.27
N TYR A 691 3.11 -11.04 -18.30
CA TYR A 691 2.03 -12.01 -18.56
C TYR A 691 1.73 -12.19 -20.05
N LEU A 692 1.63 -11.09 -20.80
CA LEU A 692 1.43 -11.12 -22.24
C LEU A 692 2.73 -11.46 -22.97
N ASN A 693 2.61 -12.24 -24.03
CA ASN A 693 3.73 -12.52 -24.93
C ASN A 693 4.31 -11.21 -25.49
N ASN A 694 5.63 -11.13 -25.60
CA ASN A 694 6.36 -9.96 -26.12
C ASN A 694 5.85 -9.49 -27.48
N GLU A 695 5.37 -10.38 -28.35
CA GLU A 695 4.81 -10.01 -29.65
C GLU A 695 3.47 -9.28 -29.53
N LEU A 696 2.58 -9.75 -28.65
CA LEU A 696 1.29 -9.10 -28.41
C LEU A 696 1.48 -7.79 -27.63
N LYS A 697 2.41 -7.76 -26.68
CA LYS A 697 2.74 -6.55 -25.90
C LYS A 697 3.18 -5.39 -26.79
N LYS A 698 3.84 -5.66 -27.92
CA LYS A 698 4.20 -4.66 -28.93
C LYS A 698 3.01 -4.14 -29.74
N LYS A 699 1.93 -4.92 -29.84
CA LYS A 699 0.69 -4.53 -30.52
C LYS A 699 -0.29 -3.80 -29.61
N VAL A 700 0.04 -3.55 -28.34
CA VAL A 700 -0.85 -2.82 -27.42
C VAL A 700 -0.82 -1.33 -27.79
N LEU A 701 -1.97 -0.80 -28.21
CA LEU A 701 -2.16 0.60 -28.63
C LEU A 701 -2.23 1.55 -27.42
N GLY A 702 -2.79 1.10 -26.31
CA GLY A 702 -2.88 1.91 -25.10
C GLY A 702 -3.68 1.27 -23.95
N LEU A 703 -3.64 1.96 -22.81
CA LEU A 703 -4.37 1.62 -21.59
C LEU A 703 -5.46 2.67 -21.33
N LYS A 704 -6.69 2.25 -20.98
CA LYS A 704 -7.81 3.17 -20.69
C LYS A 704 -8.49 2.87 -19.36
N ASP A 705 -8.82 3.93 -18.64
CA ASP A 705 -9.63 3.84 -17.42
C ASP A 705 -11.12 3.71 -17.76
N ILE A 706 -11.71 2.58 -17.36
CA ILE A 706 -13.13 2.26 -17.54
C ILE A 706 -13.76 1.92 -16.19
N THR A 707 -15.08 2.03 -16.12
CA THR A 707 -15.84 1.90 -14.88
C THR A 707 -16.40 0.49 -14.72
N TYR A 708 -16.83 -0.11 -15.83
CA TYR A 708 -17.43 -1.43 -15.88
C TYR A 708 -16.46 -2.46 -16.47
N THR A 709 -16.54 -3.70 -15.96
CA THR A 709 -15.68 -4.80 -16.39
C THR A 709 -16.43 -6.03 -16.88
N ASP A 710 -17.75 -5.93 -16.97
CA ASP A 710 -18.67 -6.89 -17.56
C ASP A 710 -18.81 -6.67 -19.08
N GLU A 711 -19.84 -7.23 -19.73
CA GLU A 711 -20.07 -7.11 -21.18
C GLU A 711 -20.12 -5.64 -21.64
N PHE A 712 -20.63 -4.74 -20.78
CA PHE A 712 -20.64 -3.30 -21.03
C PHE A 712 -19.25 -2.66 -20.98
N GLY A 713 -18.29 -3.27 -20.28
CA GLY A 713 -16.91 -2.81 -20.22
C GLY A 713 -16.20 -2.82 -21.57
N LEU A 714 -16.51 -3.80 -22.45
CA LEU A 714 -15.94 -3.84 -23.81
C LEU A 714 -16.47 -2.68 -24.66
N HIS A 715 -17.76 -2.36 -24.54
CA HIS A 715 -18.37 -1.21 -25.21
C HIS A 715 -17.79 0.12 -24.72
N GLU A 716 -17.69 0.31 -23.39
CA GLU A 716 -17.09 1.51 -22.78
C GLU A 716 -15.62 1.68 -23.21
N LEU A 717 -14.88 0.56 -23.33
CA LEU A 717 -13.49 0.58 -23.77
C LEU A 717 -13.35 1.08 -25.21
N VAL A 718 -14.23 0.66 -26.13
CA VAL A 718 -14.21 1.11 -27.53
C VAL A 718 -14.59 2.59 -27.62
N GLU A 719 -15.60 3.03 -26.87
CA GLU A 719 -16.02 4.44 -26.83
C GLU A 719 -14.88 5.35 -26.35
N LYS A 720 -14.17 4.95 -25.29
CA LYS A 720 -13.06 5.73 -24.74
C LYS A 720 -11.75 5.63 -25.52
N SER A 721 -11.70 4.78 -26.54
CA SER A 721 -10.49 4.50 -27.33
C SER A 721 -10.58 4.95 -28.78
N GLN A 722 -11.60 5.73 -29.15
CA GLN A 722 -11.75 6.30 -30.50
C GLN A 722 -10.50 7.09 -30.92
N ASP A 723 -9.86 7.79 -29.99
CA ASP A 723 -8.60 8.50 -30.21
C ASP A 723 -7.42 7.58 -30.58
N LEU A 724 -7.37 6.38 -29.99
CA LEU A 724 -6.31 5.40 -30.27
C LEU A 724 -6.54 4.68 -31.60
N LEU A 725 -7.80 4.38 -31.93
CA LEU A 725 -8.18 3.73 -33.18
C LEU A 725 -7.93 4.65 -34.37
N ALA A 726 -8.41 5.90 -34.30
CA ALA A 726 -8.18 6.92 -35.33
C ALA A 726 -6.68 7.19 -35.54
N LYS A 727 -5.90 7.24 -34.46
CA LYS A 727 -4.45 7.44 -34.55
C LYS A 727 -3.73 6.31 -35.30
N GLU A 728 -4.17 5.07 -35.16
CA GLU A 728 -3.55 3.93 -35.84
C GLU A 728 -3.83 3.95 -37.35
N GLU A 729 -5.05 4.30 -37.75
CA GLU A 729 -5.43 4.52 -39.15
C GLU A 729 -4.58 5.63 -39.80
N VAL A 730 -4.45 6.76 -39.11
CA VAL A 730 -3.60 7.89 -39.53
C VAL A 730 -2.12 7.51 -39.67
N ILE A 731 -1.58 6.65 -38.78
CA ILE A 731 -0.20 6.18 -38.87
C ILE A 731 0.01 5.29 -40.11
N LYS A 732 -0.97 4.44 -40.44
CA LYS A 732 -0.93 3.57 -41.63
C LYS A 732 -0.90 4.40 -42.91
N GLU A 733 -1.78 5.41 -43.02
CA GLU A 733 -1.80 6.34 -44.16
C GLU A 733 -0.44 7.02 -44.34
N LYS A 734 0.13 7.53 -43.23
CA LYS A 734 1.45 8.17 -43.24
C LYS A 734 2.57 7.25 -43.73
N GLN A 735 2.62 6.00 -43.26
CA GLN A 735 3.65 5.04 -43.69
C GLN A 735 3.52 4.70 -45.18
N LEU A 736 2.28 4.59 -45.68
CA LEU A 736 2.01 4.32 -47.07
C LEU A 736 2.45 5.48 -47.97
N MET A 737 2.15 6.71 -47.57
CA MET A 737 2.62 7.92 -48.25
C MET A 737 4.14 8.08 -48.21
N GLN A 738 4.79 7.75 -47.08
CA GLN A 738 6.25 7.72 -47.00
C GLN A 738 6.85 6.71 -47.99
N ARG A 739 6.30 5.49 -48.06
CA ARG A 739 6.71 4.48 -49.05
C ARG A 739 6.55 5.02 -50.48
N PHE A 740 5.44 5.68 -50.79
CA PHE A 740 5.21 6.31 -52.09
C PHE A 740 6.29 7.36 -52.42
N PHE A 741 6.58 8.29 -51.51
CA PHE A 741 7.60 9.33 -51.74
C PHE A 741 9.02 8.78 -51.81
N GLU A 742 9.33 7.74 -51.03
CA GLU A 742 10.63 7.06 -51.13
C GLU A 742 10.81 6.42 -52.50
N LEU A 743 9.78 5.74 -53.01
CA LEU A 743 9.81 5.15 -54.34
C LEU A 743 9.88 6.21 -55.43
N LEU A 744 9.13 7.31 -55.28
CA LEU A 744 9.17 8.45 -56.20
C LEU A 744 10.58 9.05 -56.32
N ASN A 745 11.33 9.10 -55.21
CA ASN A 745 12.69 9.65 -55.17
C ASN A 745 13.78 8.66 -55.61
N LYS A 746 13.61 7.36 -55.37
CA LYS A 746 14.67 6.34 -55.60
C LYS A 746 14.50 5.54 -56.90
N ASP A 747 13.27 5.33 -57.37
CA ASP A 747 12.95 4.46 -58.51
C ASP A 747 11.82 5.11 -59.34
N HIS A 748 12.20 6.07 -60.18
CA HIS A 748 11.28 6.94 -60.94
C HIS A 748 10.29 6.21 -61.85
N GLY A 749 10.44 4.89 -62.06
CA GLY A 749 9.51 4.08 -62.86
C GLY A 749 8.43 3.36 -62.05
N ARG A 750 8.50 3.33 -60.70
CA ARG A 750 7.60 2.53 -59.85
C ARG A 750 6.46 3.29 -59.19
N THR A 751 6.34 4.58 -59.44
CA THR A 751 5.23 5.39 -58.96
C THR A 751 4.74 6.32 -60.05
N VAL A 752 3.43 6.58 -60.05
CA VAL A 752 2.79 7.58 -60.93
C VAL A 752 1.82 8.41 -60.12
N TYR A 753 1.59 9.65 -60.53
CA TYR A 753 0.64 10.56 -59.89
C TYR A 753 -0.02 11.46 -60.94
N GLY A 754 -1.20 11.97 -60.59
CA GLY A 754 -2.07 12.70 -61.50
C GLY A 754 -2.99 11.80 -62.31
N MET A 755 -4.21 12.28 -62.54
CA MET A 755 -5.34 11.48 -63.05
C MET A 755 -5.03 10.69 -64.32
N GLU A 756 -4.58 11.37 -65.37
CA GLU A 756 -4.33 10.73 -66.68
C GLU A 756 -3.31 9.59 -66.60
N LYS A 757 -2.22 9.80 -65.84
CA LYS A 757 -1.14 8.81 -65.69
C LYS A 757 -1.58 7.62 -64.85
N VAL A 758 -2.34 7.88 -63.78
CA VAL A 758 -2.89 6.83 -62.91
C VAL A 758 -3.92 6.00 -63.65
N GLU A 759 -4.83 6.63 -64.41
CA GLU A 759 -5.81 5.90 -65.23
C GLU A 759 -5.14 5.02 -66.27
N LYS A 760 -4.14 5.54 -66.98
CA LYS A 760 -3.36 4.76 -67.94
C LYS A 760 -2.63 3.59 -67.28
N ALA A 761 -2.11 3.80 -66.07
CA ALA A 761 -1.46 2.75 -65.30
C ALA A 761 -2.44 1.67 -64.81
N LEU A 762 -3.66 2.07 -64.45
CA LEU A 762 -4.75 1.16 -64.13
C LEU A 762 -5.18 0.36 -65.37
N GLU A 763 -5.33 0.99 -66.54
CA GLU A 763 -5.64 0.32 -67.80
C GLU A 763 -4.60 -0.73 -68.21
N TYR A 764 -3.32 -0.45 -67.96
CA TYR A 764 -2.26 -1.44 -68.18
C TYR A 764 -2.17 -2.52 -67.09
N GLY A 765 -2.97 -2.45 -66.02
CA GLY A 765 -2.94 -3.40 -64.90
C GLY A 765 -1.67 -3.31 -64.03
N ALA A 766 -0.93 -2.21 -64.15
CA ALA A 766 0.36 -2.04 -63.52
C ALA A 766 0.27 -1.58 -62.06
N VAL A 767 -0.90 -1.11 -61.59
CA VAL A 767 -1.05 -0.56 -60.23
C VAL A 767 -1.07 -1.67 -59.18
N GLU A 768 -0.19 -1.55 -58.18
CA GLU A 768 -0.18 -2.36 -56.95
C GLU A 768 -1.12 -1.74 -55.93
N ILE A 769 -0.93 -0.44 -55.66
CA ILE A 769 -1.65 0.32 -54.67
C ILE A 769 -2.06 1.66 -55.29
N LEU A 770 -3.36 1.96 -55.27
CA LEU A 770 -3.95 3.23 -55.65
C LEU A 770 -4.20 4.06 -54.39
N LEU A 771 -3.76 5.30 -54.40
CA LEU A 771 -3.90 6.28 -53.33
C LEU A 771 -4.84 7.39 -53.81
N ILE A 772 -5.96 7.59 -53.12
CA ILE A 772 -6.97 8.61 -53.45
C ILE A 772 -7.09 9.56 -52.26
N SER A 773 -7.09 10.86 -52.53
CA SER A 773 -7.35 11.89 -51.51
C SER A 773 -8.82 11.89 -51.12
N GLU A 774 -9.14 12.02 -49.83
CA GLU A 774 -10.54 12.12 -49.33
C GLU A 774 -11.34 13.30 -49.92
N THR A 775 -10.64 14.28 -50.52
CA THR A 775 -11.25 15.46 -51.15
C THR A 775 -11.54 15.26 -52.64
N MET A 776 -11.44 14.02 -53.15
CA MET A 776 -11.77 13.70 -54.54
C MET A 776 -13.28 13.79 -54.75
N ASP A 777 -13.69 14.10 -55.99
CA ASP A 777 -15.10 14.07 -56.37
C ASP A 777 -15.63 12.63 -56.36
N ASP A 778 -16.81 12.41 -55.77
CA ASP A 778 -17.42 11.09 -55.57
C ASP A 778 -17.57 10.28 -56.88
N GLU A 779 -17.87 10.95 -58.00
CA GLU A 779 -18.04 10.28 -59.31
C GLU A 779 -16.68 9.80 -59.86
N LEU A 780 -15.63 10.59 -59.65
CA LEU A 780 -14.26 10.24 -60.04
C LEU A 780 -13.63 9.18 -59.14
N GLU A 781 -13.88 9.24 -57.83
CA GLU A 781 -13.47 8.23 -56.87
C GLU A 781 -14.05 6.87 -57.25
N THR A 782 -15.38 6.80 -57.40
CA THR A 782 -16.09 5.57 -57.79
C THR A 782 -15.52 4.99 -59.08
N ARG A 783 -15.27 5.83 -60.10
CA ARG A 783 -14.69 5.40 -61.38
C ARG A 783 -13.30 4.79 -61.24
N LEU A 784 -12.46 5.36 -60.38
CA LEU A 784 -11.10 4.87 -60.13
C LEU A 784 -11.12 3.57 -59.33
N GLU A 785 -12.00 3.46 -58.35
CA GLU A 785 -12.20 2.23 -57.57
C GLU A 785 -12.62 1.06 -58.45
N GLU A 786 -13.58 1.27 -59.36
CA GLU A 786 -14.02 0.25 -60.32
C GLU A 786 -12.87 -0.23 -61.21
N LYS A 787 -12.06 0.70 -61.74
CA LYS A 787 -10.88 0.38 -62.56
C LYS A 787 -9.79 -0.35 -61.76
N ALA A 788 -9.56 0.07 -60.51
CA ALA A 788 -8.63 -0.58 -59.61
C ALA A 788 -9.08 -2.00 -59.25
N GLU A 789 -10.37 -2.20 -58.97
CA GLU A 789 -10.91 -3.51 -58.67
C GLU A 789 -10.83 -4.45 -59.88
N ALA A 790 -11.12 -3.97 -61.09
CA ALA A 790 -11.01 -4.73 -62.34
C ALA A 790 -9.58 -5.23 -62.61
N THR A 791 -8.57 -4.48 -62.18
CA THR A 791 -7.14 -4.78 -62.37
C THR A 791 -6.48 -5.40 -61.13
N GLY A 792 -7.26 -5.59 -60.07
CA GLY A 792 -6.85 -6.16 -58.80
C GLY A 792 -5.94 -5.25 -57.97
N ALA A 793 -5.87 -3.96 -58.26
CA ALA A 793 -5.13 -2.97 -57.48
C ALA A 793 -5.79 -2.75 -56.10
N LYS A 794 -4.97 -2.46 -55.08
CA LYS A 794 -5.47 -2.15 -53.73
C LYS A 794 -5.74 -0.65 -53.61
N VAL A 795 -6.97 -0.27 -53.27
CA VAL A 795 -7.34 1.14 -53.04
C VAL A 795 -7.13 1.52 -51.57
N GLU A 796 -6.55 2.68 -51.31
CA GLU A 796 -6.43 3.30 -50.00
C GLU A 796 -6.79 4.79 -50.11
N ILE A 797 -7.79 5.22 -49.34
CA ILE A 797 -8.18 6.62 -49.21
C ILE A 797 -7.28 7.27 -48.16
N ILE A 798 -6.77 8.46 -48.44
CA ILE A 798 -5.82 9.19 -47.59
C ILE A 798 -6.47 10.49 -47.11
N SER A 799 -6.48 10.70 -45.80
CA SER A 799 -7.07 11.88 -45.19
C SER A 799 -6.16 13.10 -45.27
N THR A 800 -6.74 14.27 -45.57
CA THR A 800 -6.05 15.57 -45.64
C THR A 800 -5.79 16.19 -44.26
N GLU A 801 -6.16 15.51 -43.17
CA GLU A 801 -5.78 15.89 -41.81
C GLU A 801 -4.27 15.72 -41.55
N THR A 802 -3.58 14.94 -42.37
CA THR A 802 -2.13 14.72 -42.28
C THR A 802 -1.35 15.59 -43.27
N ARG A 803 -0.08 15.90 -42.93
CA ARG A 803 0.82 16.61 -43.86
C ARG A 803 0.97 15.81 -45.16
N GLU A 804 1.09 14.49 -45.05
CA GLU A 804 1.24 13.57 -46.17
C GLU A 804 -0.02 13.53 -47.07
N GLY A 805 -1.22 13.58 -46.49
CA GLY A 805 -2.47 13.68 -47.26
C GLY A 805 -2.64 15.03 -47.96
N ILE A 806 -2.23 16.14 -47.32
CA ILE A 806 -2.13 17.45 -48.00
C ILE A 806 -1.20 17.35 -49.22
N GLN A 807 -0.08 16.64 -49.10
CA GLN A 807 0.84 16.45 -50.23
C GLN A 807 0.22 15.60 -51.35
N LEU A 808 -0.57 14.57 -51.04
CA LEU A 808 -1.29 13.80 -52.06
C LEU A 808 -2.30 14.67 -52.82
N ARG A 809 -3.05 15.50 -52.08
CA ARG A 809 -3.98 16.47 -52.68
C ARG A 809 -3.25 17.42 -53.62
N ASP A 810 -2.11 17.97 -53.19
CA ASP A 810 -1.30 18.90 -54.00
C ASP A 810 -0.67 18.22 -55.24
N LEU A 811 -0.53 16.89 -55.25
CA LEU A 811 -0.10 16.09 -56.41
C LEU A 811 -1.23 15.78 -57.41
N GLY A 812 -2.41 16.38 -57.23
CA GLY A 812 -3.58 16.17 -58.09
C GLY A 812 -4.58 15.17 -57.52
N GLY A 813 -4.53 14.90 -56.21
CA GLY A 813 -5.52 14.10 -55.49
C GLY A 813 -5.46 12.59 -55.70
N VAL A 814 -4.63 12.10 -56.63
CA VAL A 814 -4.49 10.67 -56.93
C VAL A 814 -3.06 10.29 -57.27
N ALA A 815 -2.60 9.16 -56.71
CA ALA A 815 -1.31 8.59 -56.99
C ALA A 815 -1.34 7.05 -56.95
N ALA A 816 -0.34 6.39 -57.51
CA ALA A 816 -0.25 4.94 -57.54
C ALA A 816 1.19 4.45 -57.36
N ILE A 817 1.33 3.35 -56.63
CA ILE A 817 2.53 2.52 -56.57
C ILE A 817 2.34 1.37 -57.57
N LEU A 818 3.33 1.13 -58.43
CA LEU A 818 3.24 0.17 -59.52
C LEU A 818 3.92 -1.16 -59.18
N ARG A 819 3.33 -2.26 -59.64
CA ARG A 819 3.88 -3.63 -59.59
C ARG A 819 5.08 -3.79 -60.51
N TYR A 820 5.07 -3.08 -61.64
CA TYR A 820 6.13 -3.03 -62.64
C TYR A 820 6.13 -1.66 -63.31
N THR A 821 7.26 -1.27 -63.89
CA THR A 821 7.45 0.03 -64.51
C THR A 821 6.70 0.13 -65.83
N ILE A 822 6.09 1.29 -66.09
CA ILE A 822 5.45 1.62 -67.36
C ILE A 822 6.31 2.69 -68.03
N ASN A 823 6.77 2.43 -69.27
CA ASN A 823 7.57 3.38 -70.05
C ASN A 823 6.71 4.47 -70.70
#